data_AF-A0A0V0TTI6-F1
#
_entry.id   AF-A0A0V0TTI6-F1
#
_cell.length_a   1.000
_cell.length_b   1.000
_cell.length_c   1.000
_cell.angle_alpha   90.00
_cell.angle_beta   90.00
_cell.angle_gamma   90.00
#
_symmetry.space_group_name_H-M   'P 1'
#
loop_
_entity.id
_entity.type
_entity.pdbx_description
1 polymer ?
#
loop_
_entity_poly.entity_id
_entity_poly.type
_entity_poly.pdbx_seq_one_letter_code
_entity_poly.pdbx_strand_id
1 'polypeptide(L)'
;MESTVPDNSGVYFKNLNNWVHCFCALTFDLEVGQSLEIKYPNEAELTKTEVLNICYLSFPDSNSDCLGDTQFYFRIRRSSRDKEITNPQLVQYNKMCPSALEIDPDYFFGFVFFRQVKDSSLPRGYFQKSMVLLTQLPLVNFYQFVVCKIAPAFFSAGLPLIEAVSQEMNHWDPPVPGALLNLPLMGSVIKLRLPSRLDKPGVREDLIGLQKMNESCYTLLNVYEPDLYECLSLYLPHLHMLWELVLLGEAIFQFWPIVIMAPSPDVSSVVVQSLISLIWPLQYRYDYRPYFTIQDSDFKEYLLSQPGIQHHVILGTTNLYFIKAMENWPHVLRLSTDSKRKGKRIAGAHKIRRHIGLKGMEEKSGLFSKYKCLLSKHGVLMKKLMKGIHTNRPKEAQSMMIRRHFMDLTHSFLFPLEQYVANTMPLQKDISPWKDAPRLREFDKEEFLKFVENADLPSRTGIKGDWINLYRLFCDTKTFTYWLKQRQTEVNTRLRMLHLEALAGATVDCTLQSKIEVEVVDFILKLRDALSFAESHRELVNDELLCRVNDHYRKALQYTLSIGMTLWRKKVFQSAAVMVRRCYCKKLGPIDEECEEVKAWRGQLTDAEQERLKVAIYEYNLYKYADATLPSNLNVSHLRKLLLMDTKTLRLKYLTYLGKKEKRRVREEEKKREKIELGKQIKEKIQAERANAKHITYALGHNFIMRRMIDTTMNKIDDARLIFASMFAPKIVFDMGFLSELSPIETDLTWIQLREAYYVNRNHQAPFAVHLTDCNFHHPSWSESQRYFMGGLPTYALDMDSENFTKLYDPRQLVYLSPDARKMLDSVEPDKVYIIGAMVDKPNKTNCTLGKAKQFNIAAAKLPIDKYVKWECGSKSLTLNQVLSILLEVNSNGGDWAAAFLKHVPKRKLVVKDTRVSKLIRQQIREREEYMLSLHQ
;
A
#
# COMPACT_ATOMS: atom_id res chain seq x y z
N MET A 1 40.33 -29.49 22.53
CA MET A 1 39.71 -28.44 23.37
C MET A 1 40.09 -27.11 22.76
N GLU A 2 39.30 -26.63 21.81
CA GLU A 2 39.34 -25.25 21.35
C GLU A 2 37.90 -24.77 21.32
N SER A 3 37.64 -23.77 22.15
CA SER A 3 36.34 -23.18 22.43
C SER A 3 35.84 -22.45 21.19
N THR A 4 34.70 -22.90 20.67
CA THR A 4 33.87 -22.13 19.75
C THR A 4 33.40 -20.86 20.46
N VAL A 5 34.00 -19.72 20.10
CA VAL A 5 33.44 -18.40 20.38
C VAL A 5 32.14 -18.30 19.58
N PRO A 6 30.97 -18.05 20.21
CA PRO A 6 29.74 -17.82 19.47
C PRO A 6 29.83 -16.47 18.76
N ASP A 7 29.60 -16.49 17.46
CA ASP A 7 29.45 -15.30 16.62
C ASP A 7 28.21 -14.52 17.09
N ASN A 8 28.44 -13.39 17.77
CA ASN A 8 27.42 -12.59 18.47
C ASN A 8 26.75 -11.55 17.55
N SER A 9 26.64 -11.83 16.26
CA SER A 9 25.97 -10.95 15.30
C SER A 9 24.46 -11.23 15.24
N GLY A 10 23.69 -10.49 16.03
CA GLY A 10 22.23 -10.38 15.90
C GLY A 10 21.46 -10.85 17.14
N VAL A 11 21.45 -10.04 18.22
CA VAL A 11 20.49 -10.22 19.32
C VAL A 11 19.09 -9.96 18.75
N TYR A 12 18.33 -11.02 18.48
CA TYR A 12 16.95 -10.91 17.99
C TYR A 12 16.06 -10.29 19.09
N PHE A 13 15.80 -8.99 18.98
CA PHE A 13 14.85 -8.23 19.81
C PHE A 13 13.38 -8.53 19.45
N LYS A 14 13.01 -9.81 19.41
CA LYS A 14 11.69 -10.24 18.92
C LYS A 14 10.53 -9.68 19.76
N ASN A 15 10.72 -9.56 21.08
CA ASN A 15 9.67 -9.08 21.98
C ASN A 15 9.66 -7.57 22.11
N LEU A 16 10.80 -6.90 21.97
CA LEU A 16 10.88 -5.44 21.93
C LEU A 16 9.93 -4.88 20.86
N ASN A 17 9.94 -5.48 19.67
CA ASN A 17 9.08 -5.10 18.54
C ASN A 17 7.57 -5.23 18.80
N ASN A 18 7.16 -5.90 19.88
CA ASN A 18 5.75 -5.92 20.31
C ASN A 18 5.36 -4.59 20.98
N TRP A 19 6.32 -3.84 21.52
CA TRP A 19 6.09 -2.61 22.29
C TRP A 19 6.70 -1.36 21.62
N VAL A 20 7.90 -1.47 21.08
CA VAL A 20 8.70 -0.37 20.56
C VAL A 20 9.29 -0.76 19.21
N HIS A 21 9.16 0.11 18.21
CA HIS A 21 9.79 -0.08 16.90
C HIS A 21 11.27 0.32 16.96
N CYS A 22 11.57 1.51 17.49
CA CYS A 22 12.93 1.95 17.78
C CYS A 22 12.96 3.16 18.72
N PHE A 23 14.12 3.40 19.30
CA PHE A 23 14.52 4.64 19.96
C PHE A 23 15.37 5.49 19.02
N CYS A 24 15.14 6.79 19.01
CA CYS A 24 15.94 7.76 18.27
C CYS A 24 16.45 8.84 19.22
N ALA A 25 17.75 9.16 19.17
CA ALA A 25 18.30 10.35 19.80
C ALA A 25 18.65 11.37 18.72
N LEU A 26 18.24 12.61 18.95
CA LEU A 26 18.38 13.68 17.98
C LEU A 26 19.05 14.89 18.60
N THR A 27 19.93 15.50 17.84
CA THR A 27 20.72 16.67 18.22
C THR A 27 20.49 17.80 17.23
N PHE A 28 20.75 19.02 17.67
CA PHE A 28 20.77 20.18 16.79
C PHE A 28 22.21 20.51 16.41
N ASP A 29 22.59 20.22 15.17
CA ASP A 29 23.87 20.59 14.58
C ASP A 29 23.80 22.01 13.99
N LEU A 30 24.86 22.80 14.12
CA LEU A 30 24.88 24.20 13.63
C LEU A 30 24.95 24.30 12.11
N GLU A 31 25.59 23.35 11.43
CA GLU A 31 25.76 23.34 9.98
C GLU A 31 24.61 22.61 9.29
N VAL A 32 24.13 21.52 9.89
CA VAL A 32 23.14 20.61 9.27
C VAL A 32 21.72 20.85 9.79
N GLY A 33 21.56 21.39 11.00
CA GLY A 33 20.26 21.52 11.68
C GLY A 33 19.89 20.28 12.50
N GLN A 34 18.60 19.95 12.59
CA GLN A 34 18.14 18.77 13.32
C GLN A 34 18.65 17.48 12.66
N SER A 35 19.41 16.67 13.40
CA SER A 35 20.01 15.44 12.90
C SER A 35 19.76 14.26 13.83
N LEU A 36 19.71 13.07 13.24
CA LEU A 36 19.59 11.80 13.96
C LEU A 36 21.00 11.35 14.38
N GLU A 37 21.25 11.26 15.68
CA GLU A 37 22.53 10.84 16.25
C GLU A 37 22.53 9.32 16.50
N ILE A 38 21.46 8.79 17.10
CA ILE A 38 21.34 7.37 17.47
C ILE A 38 20.00 6.84 16.98
N LYS A 39 20.00 5.62 16.44
CA LYS A 39 18.80 4.80 16.17
C LYS A 39 19.02 3.40 16.72
N TYR A 40 18.16 2.94 17.62
CA TYR A 40 18.30 1.63 18.24
C TYR A 40 16.96 0.89 18.33
N PRO A 41 16.87 -0.40 17.96
CA PRO A 41 17.91 -1.22 17.34
C PRO A 41 18.35 -0.70 15.97
N ASN A 42 19.59 -1.00 15.57
CA ASN A 42 20.15 -0.53 14.29
C ASN A 42 19.41 -1.11 13.07
N GLU A 43 18.81 -2.29 13.24
CA GLU A 43 18.07 -3.05 12.24
C GLU A 43 16.67 -2.48 11.99
N ALA A 44 16.17 -1.60 12.85
CA ALA A 44 14.84 -1.01 12.69
C ALA A 44 14.75 -0.25 11.35
N GLU A 45 13.82 -0.67 10.50
CA GLU A 45 13.64 -0.08 9.17
C GLU A 45 12.91 1.27 9.27
N LEU A 46 13.57 2.32 8.80
CA LEU A 46 13.00 3.64 8.59
C LEU A 46 13.49 4.17 7.25
N THR A 47 12.58 4.70 6.44
CA THR A 47 12.90 5.38 5.19
C THR A 47 13.54 6.74 5.46
N LYS A 48 14.26 7.29 4.47
CA LYS A 48 14.86 8.63 4.60
C LYS A 48 13.84 9.72 4.91
N THR A 49 12.65 9.65 4.32
CA THR A 49 11.55 10.60 4.58
C THR A 49 11.05 10.50 6.02
N GLU A 50 10.87 9.28 6.54
CA GLU A 50 10.45 9.06 7.93
C GLU A 50 11.51 9.60 8.91
N VAL A 51 12.79 9.35 8.66
CA VAL A 51 13.89 9.90 9.47
C VAL A 51 13.86 11.43 9.48
N LEU A 52 13.70 12.08 8.31
CA LEU A 52 13.62 13.53 8.23
C LEU A 52 12.41 14.10 9.00
N ASN A 53 11.23 13.47 8.85
CA ASN A 53 10.05 13.89 9.60
C ASN A 53 10.23 13.72 11.11
N ILE A 54 10.87 12.63 11.57
CA ILE A 54 11.24 12.45 12.97
C ILE A 54 12.18 13.59 13.42
N CYS A 55 13.21 13.91 12.64
CA CYS A 55 14.13 15.02 12.95
C CYS A 55 13.40 16.35 13.14
N TYR A 56 12.54 16.74 12.21
CA TYR A 56 11.87 18.03 12.28
C TYR A 56 10.76 18.11 13.34
N LEU A 57 10.03 17.02 13.57
CA LEU A 57 8.95 16.98 14.55
C LEU A 57 9.46 16.81 15.99
N SER A 58 10.72 16.42 16.19
CA SER A 58 11.30 16.23 17.53
C SER A 58 11.71 17.53 18.22
N PHE A 59 11.69 18.67 17.51
CA PHE A 59 12.08 19.97 18.03
C PHE A 59 10.93 20.96 17.87
N PRO A 60 10.66 21.84 18.86
CA PRO A 60 9.70 22.92 18.69
C PRO A 60 10.12 23.86 17.54
N ASP A 61 9.19 24.16 16.63
CA ASP A 61 9.42 24.95 15.41
C ASP A 61 9.27 26.48 15.61
N SER A 62 8.81 26.90 16.77
CA SER A 62 8.64 28.31 17.13
C SER A 62 9.37 28.63 18.44
N ASN A 63 9.67 29.92 18.66
CA ASN A 63 10.22 30.45 19.92
C ASN A 63 9.19 30.39 21.06
N SER A 64 8.67 29.19 21.30
CA SER A 64 7.90 28.85 22.48
C SER A 64 8.85 28.86 23.68
N ASP A 65 8.38 29.35 24.84
CA ASP A 65 9.13 29.32 26.10
C ASP A 65 9.29 27.86 26.60
N CYS A 66 10.07 27.08 25.84
CA CYS A 66 10.37 25.67 26.06
C CYS A 66 11.68 25.47 26.83
N LEU A 67 12.09 26.47 27.63
CA LEU A 67 13.22 26.32 28.57
C LEU A 67 12.92 25.18 29.55
N GLY A 68 13.83 24.21 29.63
CA GLY A 68 13.72 23.01 30.44
C GLY A 68 13.34 21.78 29.61
N ASP A 69 12.57 20.89 30.23
CA ASP A 69 12.15 19.62 29.65
C ASP A 69 10.69 19.73 29.17
N THR A 70 10.44 19.35 27.91
CA THR A 70 9.11 19.36 27.29
C THR A 70 8.80 17.96 26.74
N GLN A 71 7.62 17.44 27.06
CA GLN A 71 7.15 16.14 26.57
C GLN A 71 5.93 16.30 25.68
N PHE A 72 5.97 15.68 24.52
CA PHE A 72 4.88 15.69 23.56
C PHE A 72 4.98 14.48 22.67
N TYR A 73 4.02 14.29 21.78
CA TYR A 73 4.10 13.23 20.79
C TYR A 73 3.62 13.73 19.45
N PHE A 74 4.09 13.09 18.40
CA PHE A 74 3.68 13.35 17.03
C PHE A 74 3.28 12.04 16.36
N ARG A 75 2.68 12.17 15.18
CA ARG A 75 2.24 11.04 14.36
C ARG A 75 2.70 11.25 12.92
N ILE A 76 3.41 10.26 12.36
CA ILE A 76 3.94 10.31 10.99
C ILE A 76 3.38 9.18 10.14
N ARG A 77 3.16 9.46 8.85
CA ARG A 77 2.70 8.47 7.87
C ARG A 77 3.84 7.52 7.47
N ARG A 78 3.54 6.23 7.40
CA ARG A 78 4.48 5.18 6.98
C ARG A 78 4.61 5.13 5.46
N SER A 79 5.85 5.07 4.98
CA SER A 79 6.17 5.03 3.54
C SER A 79 6.25 3.61 2.95
N SER A 80 6.18 2.57 3.79
CA SER A 80 6.25 1.18 3.35
C SER A 80 5.02 0.73 2.52
N ARG A 81 5.24 -0.17 1.56
CA ARG A 81 4.20 -0.70 0.65
C ARG A 81 3.34 -1.79 1.30
N ASP A 82 3.87 -2.48 2.30
CA ASP A 82 3.14 -3.52 3.05
C ASP A 82 2.49 -2.89 4.29
N LYS A 83 1.24 -2.46 4.11
CA LYS A 83 0.43 -1.76 5.12
C LYS A 83 -0.36 -2.71 6.03
N GLU A 84 -0.07 -4.01 6.00
CA GLU A 84 -0.70 -4.97 6.91
C GLU A 84 0.18 -5.21 8.15
N ILE A 85 -0.47 -5.41 9.30
CA ILE A 85 0.21 -5.75 10.54
C ILE A 85 0.63 -7.21 10.46
N THR A 86 1.93 -7.46 10.28
CA THR A 86 2.47 -8.82 10.16
C THR A 86 2.85 -9.44 11.51
N ASN A 87 3.01 -8.63 12.56
CA ASN A 87 3.33 -9.12 13.90
C ASN A 87 2.10 -9.80 14.52
N PRO A 88 2.15 -11.12 14.82
CA PRO A 88 1.00 -11.86 15.33
C PRO A 88 0.49 -11.34 16.67
N GLN A 89 1.38 -10.83 17.54
CA GLN A 89 0.99 -10.27 18.84
C GLN A 89 0.20 -8.96 18.68
N LEU A 90 0.58 -8.13 17.71
CA LEU A 90 -0.14 -6.89 17.41
C LEU A 90 -1.49 -7.16 16.71
N VAL A 91 -1.57 -8.20 15.87
CA VAL A 91 -2.84 -8.67 15.31
C VAL A 91 -3.77 -9.14 16.42
N GLN A 92 -3.25 -9.90 17.39
CA GLN A 92 -4.01 -10.34 18.55
C GLN A 92 -4.43 -9.17 19.47
N TYR A 93 -3.55 -8.19 19.68
CA TYR A 93 -3.89 -6.95 20.38
C TYR A 93 -5.09 -6.25 19.73
N ASN A 94 -5.07 -6.02 18.42
CA ASN A 94 -6.17 -5.35 17.70
C ASN A 94 -7.51 -6.09 17.81
N LYS A 95 -7.49 -7.43 17.84
CA LYS A 95 -8.70 -8.26 18.03
C LYS A 95 -9.36 -8.02 19.39
N MET A 96 -8.57 -7.74 20.44
CA MET A 96 -9.06 -7.68 21.83
C MET A 96 -9.13 -6.27 22.42
N CYS A 97 -8.44 -5.28 21.86
CA CYS A 97 -8.46 -3.91 22.36
C CYS A 97 -9.74 -3.17 21.95
N PRO A 98 -10.23 -2.19 22.74
CA PRO A 98 -11.32 -1.31 22.31
C PRO A 98 -11.05 -0.67 20.95
N SER A 99 -12.09 -0.44 20.15
CA SER A 99 -11.94 0.09 18.78
C SER A 99 -11.21 1.43 18.73
N ALA A 100 -11.38 2.28 19.73
CA ALA A 100 -10.65 3.53 19.90
C ALA A 100 -9.11 3.39 19.99
N LEU A 101 -8.60 2.20 20.33
CA LEU A 101 -7.18 1.90 20.58
C LEU A 101 -6.59 0.91 19.57
N GLU A 102 -7.32 0.58 18.51
CA GLU A 102 -6.79 -0.24 17.42
C GLU A 102 -5.62 0.48 16.74
N ILE A 103 -4.59 -0.30 16.42
CA ILE A 103 -3.41 0.17 15.69
C ILE A 103 -3.81 0.60 14.28
N ASP A 104 -3.43 1.82 13.91
CA ASP A 104 -3.52 2.28 12.53
C ASP A 104 -2.20 1.93 11.79
N PRO A 105 -2.22 0.97 10.85
CA PRO A 105 -1.00 0.50 10.22
C PRO A 105 -0.36 1.54 9.28
N ASP A 106 -1.07 2.62 8.95
CA ASP A 106 -0.55 3.68 8.08
C ASP A 106 0.36 4.67 8.84
N TYR A 107 0.46 4.59 10.17
CA TYR A 107 1.15 5.60 10.97
C TYR A 107 2.07 5.02 12.05
N PHE A 108 3.10 5.78 12.39
CA PHE A 108 3.86 5.63 13.63
C PHE A 108 3.55 6.75 14.61
N PHE A 109 3.63 6.43 15.90
CA PHE A 109 3.61 7.37 17.02
C PHE A 109 5.04 7.60 17.50
N GLY A 110 5.47 8.85 17.51
CA GLY A 110 6.77 9.28 18.07
C GLY A 110 6.55 10.03 19.37
N PHE A 111 7.00 9.46 20.49
CA PHE A 111 6.91 10.05 21.83
C PHE A 111 8.22 10.76 22.15
N VAL A 112 8.17 12.07 22.33
CA VAL A 112 9.34 12.95 22.41
C VAL A 112 9.56 13.44 23.83
N PHE A 113 10.81 13.39 24.28
CA PHE A 113 11.34 14.18 25.37
C PHE A 113 12.39 15.14 24.83
N PHE A 114 12.06 16.42 24.81
CA PHE A 114 12.94 17.50 24.37
C PHE A 114 13.51 18.22 25.59
N ARG A 115 14.83 18.40 25.61
CA ARG A 115 15.53 19.18 26.64
C ARG A 115 16.18 20.40 26.02
N GLN A 116 15.88 21.57 26.56
CA GLN A 116 16.55 22.83 26.25
C GLN A 116 17.06 23.52 27.53
N VAL A 117 18.38 23.56 27.71
CA VAL A 117 19.01 24.18 28.89
C VAL A 117 20.01 25.23 28.43
N LYS A 118 20.12 26.34 29.17
CA LYS A 118 21.16 27.34 28.92
C LYS A 118 22.52 26.71 29.13
N ASP A 119 23.39 26.85 28.13
CA ASP A 119 24.75 26.36 28.19
C ASP A 119 25.65 27.37 27.48
N SER A 120 26.39 28.14 28.27
CA SER A 120 27.30 29.17 27.77
C SER A 120 28.55 28.60 27.10
N SER A 121 28.83 27.30 27.27
CA SER A 121 29.96 26.65 26.59
C SER A 121 29.68 26.37 25.11
N LEU A 122 28.41 26.33 24.71
CA LEU A 122 28.00 26.10 23.33
C LEU A 122 27.83 27.43 22.57
N PRO A 123 28.24 27.52 21.29
CA PRO A 123 28.16 28.77 20.50
C PRO A 123 26.75 29.39 20.43
N ARG A 124 25.70 28.57 20.58
CA ARG A 124 24.29 28.99 20.54
C ARG A 124 23.73 29.40 21.90
N GLY A 125 24.49 29.22 22.99
CA GLY A 125 24.07 29.54 24.36
C GLY A 125 23.05 28.57 24.97
N TYR A 126 22.68 27.50 24.26
CA TYR A 126 21.72 26.49 24.72
C TYR A 126 22.12 25.08 24.26
N PHE A 127 22.00 24.11 25.15
CA PHE A 127 21.97 22.69 24.87
C PHE A 127 20.56 22.30 24.39
N GLN A 128 20.46 21.60 23.25
CA GLN A 128 19.20 21.10 22.71
C GLN A 128 19.34 19.66 22.24
N LYS A 129 18.58 18.76 22.85
CA LYS A 129 18.57 17.34 22.50
C LYS A 129 17.19 16.73 22.70
N SER A 130 16.81 15.82 21.81
CA SER A 130 15.54 15.08 21.89
C SER A 130 15.79 13.59 21.94
N MET A 131 15.03 12.89 22.77
CA MET A 131 14.89 11.44 22.72
C MET A 131 13.48 11.09 22.27
N VAL A 132 13.36 10.18 21.31
CA VAL A 132 12.09 9.74 20.73
C VAL A 132 11.94 8.23 20.85
N LEU A 133 10.79 7.78 21.34
CA LEU A 133 10.37 6.39 21.27
C LEU A 133 9.32 6.27 20.16
N LEU A 134 9.62 5.44 19.15
CA LEU A 134 8.73 5.18 18.02
C LEU A 134 7.97 3.86 18.22
N THR A 135 6.65 3.87 18.03
CA THR A 135 5.80 2.67 18.17
C THR A 135 4.55 2.75 17.28
N GLN A 136 3.85 1.62 17.14
CA GLN A 136 2.55 1.52 16.48
C GLN A 136 1.38 1.57 17.47
N LEU A 137 1.65 1.39 18.77
CA LEU A 137 0.63 1.29 19.81
C LEU A 137 0.17 2.68 20.28
N PRO A 138 -1.14 2.99 20.24
CA PRO A 138 -1.69 4.30 20.63
C PRO A 138 -1.85 4.46 22.15
N LEU A 139 -0.86 4.03 22.94
CA LEU A 139 -0.88 4.08 24.42
C LEU A 139 -0.20 5.35 24.94
N VAL A 140 -0.82 6.50 24.66
CA VAL A 140 -0.19 7.82 24.79
C VAL A 140 0.42 8.07 26.18
N ASN A 141 -0.36 7.88 27.25
CA ASN A 141 0.12 8.17 28.60
C ASN A 141 1.19 7.17 29.06
N PHE A 142 1.09 5.91 28.64
CA PHE A 142 2.09 4.89 28.95
C PHE A 142 3.45 5.25 28.34
N TYR A 143 3.49 5.55 27.05
CA TYR A 143 4.76 5.88 26.40
C TYR A 143 5.33 7.22 26.84
N GLN A 144 4.49 8.22 27.13
CA GLN A 144 4.94 9.45 27.79
C GLN A 144 5.59 9.14 29.14
N PHE A 145 5.01 8.27 29.96
CA PHE A 145 5.60 7.85 31.23
C PHE A 145 6.95 7.13 31.03
N VAL A 146 7.03 6.20 30.08
CA VAL A 146 8.26 5.45 29.76
C VAL A 146 9.37 6.40 29.31
N VAL A 147 9.08 7.30 28.38
CA VAL A 147 10.04 8.27 27.84
C VAL A 147 10.48 9.27 28.92
N CYS A 148 9.56 9.72 29.80
CA CYS A 148 9.86 10.57 30.95
C CYS A 148 10.90 9.95 31.90
N LYS A 149 10.92 8.62 32.03
CA LYS A 149 11.87 7.90 32.89
C LYS A 149 13.22 7.67 32.22
N ILE A 150 13.21 7.27 30.94
CA ILE A 150 14.45 6.90 30.23
C ILE A 150 15.24 8.15 29.81
N ALA A 151 14.58 9.19 29.27
CA ALA A 151 15.26 10.30 28.62
C ALA A 151 16.20 11.10 29.53
N PRO A 152 15.84 11.45 30.79
CA PRO A 152 16.76 12.17 31.69
C PRO A 152 18.05 11.40 31.95
N ALA A 153 17.95 10.08 32.18
CA ALA A 153 19.11 9.22 32.39
C ALA A 153 19.92 9.02 31.11
N PHE A 154 19.25 8.96 29.96
CA PHE A 154 19.89 8.84 28.65
C PHE A 154 20.78 10.05 28.35
N PHE A 155 20.35 11.27 28.70
CA PHE A 155 21.17 12.46 28.47
C PHE A 155 22.48 12.48 29.27
N SER A 156 22.62 11.65 30.30
CA SER A 156 23.87 11.47 31.04
C SER A 156 24.65 10.23 30.61
N ALA A 157 23.96 9.10 30.36
CA ALA A 157 24.58 7.80 30.12
C ALA A 157 24.77 7.42 28.64
N GLY A 158 24.03 8.03 27.71
CA GLY A 158 24.14 7.79 26.27
C GLY A 158 23.62 6.41 25.82
N LEU A 159 24.18 5.90 24.71
CA LEU A 159 23.75 4.66 24.05
C LEU A 159 23.72 3.42 24.98
N PRO A 160 24.69 3.18 25.88
CA PRO A 160 24.67 2.00 26.76
C PRO A 160 23.38 1.87 27.59
N LEU A 161 22.76 2.98 27.97
CA LEU A 161 21.48 2.95 28.68
C LEU A 161 20.35 2.43 27.78
N ILE A 162 20.30 2.88 26.52
CA ILE A 162 19.27 2.44 25.57
C ILE A 162 19.41 0.95 25.26
N GLU A 163 20.64 0.46 25.14
CA GLU A 163 20.92 -0.97 24.97
C GLU A 163 20.43 -1.78 26.17
N ALA A 164 20.77 -1.36 27.39
CA ALA A 164 20.34 -2.01 28.62
C ALA A 164 18.81 -2.00 28.77
N VAL A 165 18.17 -0.86 28.55
CA VAL A 165 16.70 -0.72 28.60
C VAL A 165 16.03 -1.55 27.52
N SER A 166 16.58 -1.60 26.31
CA SER A 166 16.01 -2.42 25.23
C SER A 166 16.13 -3.91 25.51
N GLN A 167 17.21 -4.36 26.16
CA GLN A 167 17.34 -5.73 26.65
C GLN A 167 16.31 -6.04 27.75
N GLU A 168 16.10 -5.13 28.69
CA GLU A 168 15.07 -5.28 29.74
C GLU A 168 13.66 -5.35 29.13
N MET A 169 13.35 -4.45 28.18
CA MET A 169 12.08 -4.44 27.43
C MET A 169 11.87 -5.67 26.56
N ASN A 170 12.94 -6.33 26.09
CA ASN A 170 12.82 -7.58 25.35
C ASN A 170 12.34 -8.75 26.22
N HIS A 171 12.39 -8.61 27.54
CA HIS A 171 11.82 -9.58 28.48
C HIS A 171 10.38 -9.22 28.91
N TRP A 172 9.80 -8.15 28.37
CA TRP A 172 8.41 -7.80 28.64
C TRP A 172 7.45 -8.82 28.05
N ASP A 173 6.41 -9.13 28.82
CA ASP A 173 5.25 -9.86 28.31
C ASP A 173 4.62 -9.09 27.13
N PRO A 174 4.05 -9.78 26.13
CA PRO A 174 3.36 -9.12 25.02
C PRO A 174 2.23 -8.20 25.49
N PRO A 175 1.88 -7.15 24.73
CA PRO A 175 0.79 -6.24 25.07
C PRO A 175 -0.56 -6.93 24.86
N VAL A 176 -1.03 -7.71 25.83
CA VAL A 176 -2.30 -8.44 25.76
C VAL A 176 -3.42 -7.63 26.44
N PRO A 177 -4.44 -7.15 25.71
CA PRO A 177 -5.61 -6.48 26.30
C PRO A 177 -6.31 -7.32 27.37
N GLY A 178 -6.64 -6.70 28.50
CA GLY A 178 -7.33 -7.34 29.64
C GLY A 178 -6.40 -7.96 30.68
N ALA A 179 -5.14 -8.26 30.32
CA ALA A 179 -4.15 -8.82 31.24
C ALA A 179 -3.52 -7.74 32.15
N LEU A 180 -3.22 -8.12 33.39
CA LEU A 180 -2.38 -7.32 34.28
C LEU A 180 -0.90 -7.62 33.94
N LEU A 181 -0.16 -6.59 33.55
CA LEU A 181 1.22 -6.68 33.10
C LEU A 181 2.15 -6.04 34.13
N ASN A 182 3.29 -6.70 34.37
CA ASN A 182 4.35 -6.22 35.25
C ASN A 182 5.61 -6.03 34.39
N LEU A 183 5.91 -4.78 34.03
CA LEU A 183 6.95 -4.44 33.06
C LEU A 183 8.15 -3.84 33.79
N PRO A 184 9.28 -4.57 33.94
CA PRO A 184 10.48 -4.03 34.57
C PRO A 184 11.09 -2.91 33.71
N LEU A 185 11.47 -1.80 34.34
CA LEU A 185 12.15 -0.68 33.70
C LEU A 185 13.11 0.01 34.67
N MET A 186 14.41 -0.01 34.37
CA MET A 186 15.45 0.70 35.11
C MET A 186 15.43 0.42 36.63
N GLY A 187 15.27 -0.85 37.01
CA GLY A 187 15.25 -1.28 38.41
C GLY A 187 13.93 -1.01 39.15
N SER A 188 12.91 -0.49 38.47
CA SER A 188 11.54 -0.38 38.96
C SER A 188 10.59 -1.29 38.17
N VAL A 189 9.40 -1.58 38.70
CA VAL A 189 8.37 -2.34 37.96
C VAL A 189 7.17 -1.47 37.64
N ILE A 190 6.77 -1.41 36.38
CA ILE A 190 5.54 -0.75 35.93
C ILE A 190 4.41 -1.78 35.90
N LYS A 191 3.43 -1.61 36.78
CA LYS A 191 2.21 -2.40 36.84
C LYS A 191 1.09 -1.69 36.08
N LEU A 192 0.55 -2.31 35.05
CA LEU A 192 -0.54 -1.74 34.25
C LEU A 192 -1.48 -2.82 33.75
N ARG A 193 -2.72 -2.43 33.45
CA ARG A 193 -3.68 -3.28 32.75
C ARG A 193 -4.08 -2.60 31.45
N LEU A 194 -3.97 -3.32 30.34
CA LEU A 194 -4.45 -2.83 29.06
C LEU A 194 -5.97 -3.00 28.98
N PRO A 195 -6.72 -2.00 28.46
CA PRO A 195 -8.18 -2.10 28.34
C PRO A 195 -8.57 -3.14 27.29
N SER A 196 -9.68 -3.85 27.53
CA SER A 196 -10.21 -4.90 26.65
C SER A 196 -11.62 -4.55 26.14
N ARG A 197 -12.00 -5.08 24.96
CA ARG A 197 -13.38 -4.99 24.43
C ARG A 197 -14.43 -5.58 25.37
N LEU A 198 -14.02 -6.48 26.26
CA LEU A 198 -14.90 -7.13 27.25
C LEU A 198 -15.15 -6.26 28.49
N ASP A 199 -14.42 -5.15 28.65
CA ASP A 199 -14.55 -4.29 29.80
C ASP A 199 -15.92 -3.60 29.81
N LYS A 200 -16.63 -3.69 30.94
CA LYS A 200 -17.91 -2.98 31.11
C LYS A 200 -17.66 -1.47 31.20
N PRO A 201 -18.50 -0.63 30.60
CA PRO A 201 -18.39 0.82 30.70
C PRO A 201 -18.37 1.29 32.16
N GLY A 202 -17.26 1.88 32.59
CA GLY A 202 -17.12 2.47 33.93
C GLY A 202 -16.58 1.56 35.04
N VAL A 203 -16.25 0.29 34.79
CA VAL A 203 -15.58 -0.56 35.79
C VAL A 203 -14.08 -0.23 35.80
N ARG A 204 -13.65 0.53 36.82
CA ARG A 204 -12.24 0.69 37.22
C ARG A 204 -11.90 -0.07 38.51
N GLU A 205 -12.79 -0.96 38.94
CA GLU A 205 -12.81 -1.49 40.32
C GLU A 205 -11.64 -2.44 40.61
N ASP A 206 -11.13 -3.17 39.61
CA ASP A 206 -10.07 -4.19 39.82
C ASP A 206 -8.67 -3.63 40.15
N LEU A 207 -8.49 -2.30 40.14
CA LEU A 207 -7.19 -1.66 40.42
C LEU A 207 -7.23 -0.66 41.60
N ILE A 208 -8.39 -0.42 42.23
CA ILE A 208 -8.53 0.54 43.33
C ILE A 208 -7.72 0.10 44.56
N GLY A 209 -7.44 -1.21 44.71
CA GLY A 209 -6.62 -1.77 45.79
C GLY A 209 -5.10 -1.61 45.64
N LEU A 210 -4.58 -1.08 44.52
CA LEU A 210 -3.13 -0.98 44.24
C LEU A 210 -2.52 0.41 44.53
N GLN A 211 -3.20 1.26 45.33
CA GLN A 211 -2.69 2.56 45.76
C GLN A 211 -1.56 2.43 46.80
N LYS A 212 -0.37 2.00 46.37
CA LYS A 212 0.90 2.34 47.02
C LYS A 212 1.93 2.62 45.94
N MET A 213 2.31 3.89 45.78
CA MET A 213 3.54 4.23 45.08
C MET A 213 4.69 3.91 46.02
N ASN A 214 5.41 2.83 45.77
CA ASN A 214 6.72 2.60 46.37
C ASN A 214 7.78 3.00 45.33
N GLU A 215 8.95 3.46 45.76
CA GLU A 215 10.03 3.88 44.85
C GLU A 215 10.43 2.79 43.84
N SER A 216 10.18 1.51 44.16
CA SER A 216 10.46 0.34 43.32
C SER A 216 9.29 -0.14 42.43
N CYS A 217 8.08 0.43 42.53
CA CYS A 217 6.91 -0.05 41.79
C CYS A 217 5.92 1.08 41.42
N TYR A 218 5.64 1.24 40.12
CA TYR A 218 4.72 2.23 39.57
C TYR A 218 3.42 1.57 39.10
N THR A 219 2.27 2.01 39.62
CA THR A 219 0.96 1.55 39.13
C THR A 219 0.34 2.56 38.17
N LEU A 220 0.18 2.20 36.89
CA LEU A 220 -0.47 3.04 35.88
C LEU A 220 -1.94 2.64 35.70
N LEU A 221 -2.82 3.43 36.30
CA LEU A 221 -4.28 3.26 36.19
C LEU A 221 -4.86 3.76 34.85
N ASN A 222 -4.09 4.57 34.12
CA ASN A 222 -4.52 5.21 32.89
C ASN A 222 -3.39 5.20 31.85
N VAL A 223 -3.53 4.36 30.82
CA VAL A 223 -2.50 4.17 29.78
C VAL A 223 -2.74 4.99 28.52
N TYR A 224 -3.94 5.57 28.32
CA TYR A 224 -4.32 6.20 27.05
C TYR A 224 -5.26 7.42 27.16
N GLU A 225 -5.99 7.61 28.27
CA GLU A 225 -7.02 8.63 28.36
C GLU A 225 -6.44 10.02 28.70
N PRO A 226 -6.71 11.06 27.91
CA PRO A 226 -6.23 12.41 28.20
C PRO A 226 -7.00 13.10 29.33
N ASP A 227 -6.39 14.10 29.98
CA ASP A 227 -7.05 14.99 30.94
C ASP A 227 -7.91 16.05 30.20
N LEU A 228 -9.17 15.70 29.96
CA LEU A 228 -10.11 16.51 29.18
C LEU A 228 -10.40 17.88 29.79
N TYR A 229 -10.52 17.96 31.12
CA TYR A 229 -10.91 19.19 31.80
C TYR A 229 -9.79 20.22 31.74
N GLU A 230 -8.55 19.82 32.00
CA GLU A 230 -7.41 20.73 31.92
C GLU A 230 -7.27 21.31 30.51
N CYS A 231 -7.33 20.45 29.49
CA CYS A 231 -7.09 20.82 28.10
C CYS A 231 -8.25 21.58 27.46
N LEU A 232 -9.50 21.23 27.79
CA LEU A 232 -10.71 21.82 27.18
C LEU A 232 -11.44 22.79 28.12
N SER A 233 -10.83 23.17 29.24
CA SER A 233 -11.36 24.16 30.21
C SER A 233 -11.83 25.46 29.55
N LEU A 234 -11.10 25.95 28.55
CA LEU A 234 -11.45 27.16 27.79
C LEU A 234 -12.65 26.97 26.86
N TYR A 235 -12.97 25.73 26.50
CA TYR A 235 -13.97 25.35 25.50
C TYR A 235 -15.15 24.57 26.08
N LEU A 236 -15.30 24.49 27.41
CA LEU A 236 -16.40 23.78 28.07
C LEU A 236 -17.79 24.11 27.48
N PRO A 237 -18.13 25.38 27.17
CA PRO A 237 -19.42 25.72 26.58
C PRO A 237 -19.65 25.19 25.17
N HIS A 238 -18.60 24.73 24.49
CA HIS A 238 -18.59 24.34 23.09
C HIS A 238 -18.25 22.86 22.88
N LEU A 239 -18.15 22.05 23.95
CA LEU A 239 -17.77 20.63 23.86
C LEU A 239 -18.69 19.81 22.94
N HIS A 240 -20.01 20.09 22.91
CA HIS A 240 -20.93 19.39 22.01
C HIS A 240 -20.65 19.72 20.54
N MET A 241 -20.30 20.98 20.25
CA MET A 241 -19.92 21.38 18.90
C MET A 241 -18.61 20.70 18.48
N LEU A 242 -17.63 20.61 19.40
CA LEU A 242 -16.37 19.89 19.14
C LEU A 242 -16.62 18.40 18.90
N TRP A 243 -17.52 17.78 19.68
CA TRP A 243 -17.94 16.40 19.48
C TRP A 243 -18.58 16.19 18.10
N GLU A 244 -19.52 17.05 17.67
CA GLU A 244 -20.14 16.96 16.34
C GLU A 244 -19.10 17.15 15.21
N LEU A 245 -18.18 18.10 15.36
CA LEU A 245 -17.11 18.35 14.39
C LEU A 245 -16.19 17.13 14.21
N VAL A 246 -15.79 16.51 15.32
CA VAL A 246 -14.94 15.31 15.31
C VAL A 246 -15.71 14.09 14.79
N LEU A 247 -17.00 13.95 15.15
CA LEU A 247 -17.85 12.83 14.73
C LEU A 247 -18.11 12.84 13.23
N LEU A 248 -18.46 14.00 12.67
CA LEU A 248 -18.89 14.11 11.28
C LEU A 248 -17.74 14.10 10.31
N GLY A 249 -16.62 14.80 10.56
CA GLY A 249 -15.44 14.78 9.69
C GLY A 249 -15.61 15.33 8.25
N GLU A 250 -16.70 15.06 7.53
CA GLU A 250 -16.81 15.11 6.06
C GLU A 250 -18.19 15.53 5.48
N ALA A 251 -19.24 15.67 6.28
CA ALA A 251 -20.58 15.55 5.71
C ALA A 251 -21.20 16.80 5.01
N ILE A 252 -20.48 17.91 4.86
CA ILE A 252 -21.03 19.11 4.20
C ILE A 252 -20.10 19.51 3.06
N PHE A 253 -20.68 19.97 1.94
CA PHE A 253 -20.04 20.48 0.71
C PHE A 253 -18.98 21.60 0.90
N GLN A 254 -18.58 21.89 2.13
CA GLN A 254 -17.49 22.80 2.51
C GLN A 254 -16.58 22.03 3.45
N PHE A 255 -15.28 22.00 3.16
CA PHE A 255 -14.19 21.38 3.93
C PHE A 255 -14.23 21.76 5.43
N TRP A 256 -14.00 20.85 6.38
CA TRP A 256 -13.89 21.16 7.83
C TRP A 256 -12.57 20.65 8.46
N PRO A 257 -11.38 21.07 7.99
CA PRO A 257 -10.16 20.77 8.73
C PRO A 257 -10.09 21.63 10.02
N ILE A 258 -9.56 21.06 11.09
CA ILE A 258 -9.46 21.72 12.41
C ILE A 258 -8.00 22.02 12.69
N VAL A 259 -7.66 23.30 12.87
CA VAL A 259 -6.31 23.71 13.31
C VAL A 259 -6.33 24.11 14.77
N ILE A 260 -5.43 23.50 15.55
CA ILE A 260 -5.16 23.84 16.94
C ILE A 260 -3.87 24.65 16.96
N MET A 261 -3.98 25.92 17.37
CA MET A 261 -2.87 26.83 17.59
C MET A 261 -2.56 26.84 19.08
N ALA A 262 -1.52 26.10 19.47
CA ALA A 262 -1.09 25.96 20.85
C ALA A 262 0.16 26.80 21.14
N PRO A 263 0.39 27.20 22.41
CA PRO A 263 1.61 27.92 22.79
C PRO A 263 2.86 27.03 22.79
N SER A 264 2.69 25.72 22.87
CA SER A 264 3.79 24.76 22.95
C SER A 264 3.36 23.36 22.46
N PRO A 265 4.30 22.50 22.01
CA PRO A 265 3.97 21.19 21.42
C PRO A 265 3.29 20.20 22.37
N ASP A 266 3.59 20.28 23.68
CA ASP A 266 2.92 19.51 24.74
C ASP A 266 1.42 19.82 24.77
N VAL A 267 1.07 21.11 24.80
CA VAL A 267 -0.34 21.54 24.78
C VAL A 267 -1.01 21.15 23.47
N SER A 268 -0.31 21.32 22.34
CA SER A 268 -0.82 20.92 21.01
C SER A 268 -1.23 19.45 20.98
N SER A 269 -0.29 18.57 21.34
CA SER A 269 -0.47 17.12 21.22
C SER A 269 -1.57 16.57 22.13
N VAL A 270 -1.69 17.12 23.35
CA VAL A 270 -2.73 16.71 24.30
C VAL A 270 -4.11 17.24 23.92
N VAL A 271 -4.22 18.45 23.36
CA VAL A 271 -5.53 18.99 22.89
C VAL A 271 -6.04 18.17 21.70
N VAL A 272 -5.18 17.84 20.74
CA VAL A 272 -5.57 16.97 19.61
C VAL A 272 -6.04 15.59 20.12
N GLN A 273 -5.30 14.99 21.06
CA GLN A 273 -5.71 13.73 21.70
C GLN A 273 -7.07 13.86 22.41
N SER A 274 -7.29 14.97 23.10
CA SER A 274 -8.54 15.25 23.80
C SER A 274 -9.72 15.35 22.85
N LEU A 275 -9.56 16.01 21.70
CA LEU A 275 -10.61 16.14 20.69
C LEU A 275 -11.02 14.79 20.13
N ILE A 276 -10.06 13.96 19.69
CA ILE A 276 -10.38 12.63 19.14
C ILE A 276 -11.03 11.72 20.19
N SER A 277 -10.69 11.91 21.48
CA SER A 277 -11.26 11.11 22.56
C SER A 277 -12.72 11.45 22.91
N LEU A 278 -13.26 12.58 22.43
CA LEU A 278 -14.66 12.94 22.66
C LEU A 278 -15.63 11.95 22.03
N ILE A 279 -15.26 11.31 20.92
CA ILE A 279 -16.13 10.36 20.20
C ILE A 279 -15.92 8.90 20.62
N TRP A 280 -15.14 8.62 21.66
CA TRP A 280 -14.96 7.25 22.12
C TRP A 280 -16.31 6.67 22.60
N PRO A 281 -16.64 5.40 22.27
CA PRO A 281 -15.72 4.34 21.82
C PRO A 281 -15.44 4.25 20.32
N LEU A 282 -15.97 5.16 19.49
CA LEU A 282 -15.65 5.16 18.05
C LEU A 282 -14.18 5.48 17.81
N GLN A 283 -13.58 4.78 16.85
CA GLN A 283 -12.25 5.09 16.36
C GLN A 283 -12.33 6.26 15.38
N TYR A 284 -11.55 7.31 15.60
CA TYR A 284 -11.39 8.39 14.64
C TYR A 284 -10.58 7.88 13.42
N ARG A 285 -11.19 7.87 12.22
CA ARG A 285 -10.58 7.28 11.00
C ARG A 285 -10.00 8.29 10.01
N TYR A 286 -10.03 9.58 10.33
CA TYR A 286 -9.40 10.62 9.52
C TYR A 286 -7.98 10.91 10.01
N ASP A 287 -7.21 11.67 9.22
CA ASP A 287 -5.84 12.03 9.59
C ASP A 287 -5.86 13.00 10.79
N TYR A 288 -4.91 12.85 11.69
CA TYR A 288 -4.69 13.80 12.77
C TYR A 288 -3.21 13.86 13.09
N ARG A 289 -2.71 15.07 13.30
CA ARG A 289 -1.31 15.36 13.60
C ARG A 289 -1.26 16.10 14.94
N PRO A 290 -0.95 15.40 16.04
CA PRO A 290 -0.90 15.99 17.38
C PRO A 290 0.09 17.16 17.48
N TYR A 291 1.19 17.06 16.75
CA TYR A 291 2.13 18.14 16.52
C TYR A 291 2.59 18.09 15.05
N PHE A 292 2.56 19.25 14.39
CA PHE A 292 2.83 19.39 12.97
C PHE A 292 3.57 20.70 12.67
N THR A 293 4.59 20.61 11.83
CA THR A 293 5.48 21.73 11.50
C THR A 293 5.46 21.97 9.99
N ILE A 294 5.96 23.14 9.56
CA ILE A 294 6.03 23.53 8.14
C ILE A 294 7.01 22.65 7.34
N GLN A 295 7.97 22.03 8.04
CA GLN A 295 9.04 21.23 7.45
C GLN A 295 8.60 19.79 7.13
N ASP A 296 7.42 19.37 7.63
CA ASP A 296 6.88 18.05 7.35
C ASP A 296 6.64 17.86 5.84
N SER A 297 6.99 16.68 5.31
CA SER A 297 6.79 16.33 3.90
C SER A 297 5.35 16.53 3.42
N ASP A 298 4.38 16.34 4.31
CA ASP A 298 2.96 16.37 4.03
C ASP A 298 2.40 17.81 4.04
N PHE A 299 3.20 18.81 4.47
CA PHE A 299 2.74 20.21 4.53
C PHE A 299 2.29 20.74 3.15
N LYS A 300 3.01 20.35 2.09
CA LYS A 300 2.67 20.73 0.71
C LYS A 300 1.34 20.12 0.26
N GLU A 301 1.01 18.91 0.69
CA GLU A 301 -0.26 18.22 0.38
C GLU A 301 -1.43 19.00 0.99
N TYR A 302 -1.30 19.45 2.24
CA TYR A 302 -2.35 20.24 2.91
C TYR A 302 -2.49 21.67 2.35
N LEU A 303 -1.40 22.30 1.89
CA LEU A 303 -1.42 23.66 1.33
C LEU A 303 -1.89 23.72 -0.13
N LEU A 304 -1.39 22.81 -0.97
CA LEU A 304 -1.63 22.79 -2.42
C LEU A 304 -2.92 22.04 -2.80
N SER A 305 -3.82 21.82 -1.85
CA SER A 305 -5.08 21.10 -2.08
C SER A 305 -5.78 21.72 -3.31
N GLN A 306 -5.66 21.03 -4.44
CA GLN A 306 -6.30 21.41 -5.69
C GLN A 306 -7.81 21.45 -5.44
N PRO A 307 -8.59 22.32 -6.10
CA PRO A 307 -10.04 22.29 -6.01
C PRO A 307 -10.58 20.91 -6.43
N GLY A 308 -10.85 20.04 -5.45
CA GLY A 308 -11.36 18.68 -5.63
C GLY A 308 -10.63 17.55 -4.86
N ILE A 309 -9.43 17.75 -4.31
CA ILE A 309 -8.78 16.74 -3.44
C ILE A 309 -9.05 17.13 -1.98
N GLN A 310 -9.88 16.34 -1.31
CA GLN A 310 -10.43 16.61 0.02
C GLN A 310 -9.54 15.98 1.12
N HIS A 311 -8.96 16.81 2.00
CA HIS A 311 -8.20 16.35 3.17
C HIS A 311 -8.94 16.71 4.46
N HIS A 312 -9.44 15.70 5.18
CA HIS A 312 -10.00 15.84 6.52
C HIS A 312 -8.90 15.59 7.53
N VAL A 313 -8.50 16.64 8.25
CA VAL A 313 -7.37 16.56 9.17
C VAL A 313 -7.56 17.44 10.41
N ILE A 314 -7.15 16.93 11.56
CA ILE A 314 -6.96 17.70 12.79
C ILE A 314 -5.46 17.98 12.94
N LEU A 315 -5.05 19.24 12.84
CA LEU A 315 -3.64 19.64 12.91
C LEU A 315 -3.36 20.43 14.18
N GLY A 316 -2.42 19.98 14.99
CA GLY A 316 -1.85 20.74 16.08
C GLY A 316 -0.55 21.43 15.67
N THR A 317 -0.45 22.73 15.89
CA THR A 317 0.74 23.51 15.56
C THR A 317 1.03 24.60 16.59
N THR A 318 2.30 24.97 16.68
CA THR A 318 2.80 26.09 17.50
C THR A 318 3.12 27.33 16.68
N ASN A 319 3.09 27.23 15.36
CA ASN A 319 3.54 28.29 14.48
C ASN A 319 2.37 29.11 13.93
N LEU A 320 2.36 30.41 14.25
CA LEU A 320 1.31 31.34 13.79
C LEU A 320 1.27 31.53 12.27
N TYR A 321 2.32 31.14 11.54
CA TYR A 321 2.32 31.15 10.07
C TYR A 321 1.16 30.34 9.49
N PHE A 322 0.74 29.27 10.16
CA PHE A 322 -0.40 28.45 9.75
C PHE A 322 -1.71 29.27 9.66
N ILE A 323 -1.84 30.40 10.39
CA ILE A 323 -3.02 31.27 10.29
C ILE A 323 -3.09 31.91 8.91
N LYS A 324 -1.95 32.36 8.38
CA LYS A 324 -1.86 32.94 7.04
C LYS A 324 -1.95 31.86 5.97
N ALA A 325 -1.24 30.75 6.16
CA ALA A 325 -1.21 29.65 5.20
C ALA A 325 -2.60 28.97 5.05
N MET A 326 -3.40 28.96 6.12
CA MET A 326 -4.69 28.28 6.20
C MET A 326 -5.85 29.26 6.49
N GLU A 327 -5.79 30.48 5.96
CA GLU A 327 -6.82 31.52 6.20
C GLU A 327 -8.23 31.06 5.77
N ASN A 328 -8.30 30.20 4.74
CA ASN A 328 -9.55 29.66 4.22
C ASN A 328 -10.14 28.53 5.06
N TRP A 329 -9.42 28.02 6.08
CA TRP A 329 -9.88 26.89 6.89
C TRP A 329 -10.96 27.35 7.88
N PRO A 330 -12.05 26.59 8.06
CA PRO A 330 -13.21 27.12 8.75
C PRO A 330 -13.19 26.90 10.27
N HIS A 331 -12.31 26.03 10.80
CA HIS A 331 -12.17 25.76 12.25
C HIS A 331 -10.77 26.02 12.76
N VAL A 332 -10.67 26.98 13.68
CA VAL A 332 -9.42 27.27 14.38
C VAL A 332 -9.69 27.34 15.89
N LEU A 333 -8.99 26.50 16.65
CA LEU A 333 -8.89 26.61 18.11
C LEU A 333 -7.59 27.33 18.44
N ARG A 334 -7.67 28.52 19.03
CA ARG A 334 -6.50 29.26 19.49
C ARG A 334 -6.41 29.26 21.01
N LEU A 335 -5.37 28.65 21.54
CA LEU A 335 -5.03 28.65 22.96
C LEU A 335 -4.16 29.87 23.30
N SER A 336 -4.21 30.33 24.55
CA SER A 336 -3.40 31.45 25.05
C SER A 336 -2.07 30.97 25.62
N THR A 337 -1.04 31.81 25.55
CA THR A 337 0.28 31.64 26.20
C THR A 337 0.22 31.75 27.73
N ASP A 338 -0.79 32.41 28.28
CA ASP A 338 -0.92 32.69 29.73
C ASP A 338 -1.36 31.49 30.60
N SER A 339 -1.60 30.29 30.02
CA SER A 339 -2.11 29.12 30.76
C SER A 339 -1.18 28.59 31.85
N LYS A 340 0.10 29.02 31.90
CA LYS A 340 1.05 28.66 32.96
C LYS A 340 0.96 29.53 34.23
N ARG A 341 0.17 30.63 34.24
CA ARG A 341 -0.04 31.42 35.46
C ARG A 341 -1.19 30.84 36.29
N LYS A 342 -0.81 30.17 37.38
CA LYS A 342 -1.68 29.69 38.46
C LYS A 342 -2.79 30.70 38.79
N GLY A 343 -4.04 30.24 38.71
CA GLY A 343 -5.16 30.72 39.53
C GLY A 343 -5.49 32.21 39.47
N LYS A 344 -6.21 32.66 38.43
CA LYS A 344 -7.33 33.63 38.48
C LYS A 344 -7.59 34.18 37.08
N ARG A 345 -8.61 33.63 36.40
CA ARG A 345 -9.58 34.29 35.49
C ARG A 345 -10.22 33.24 34.56
N ILE A 346 -11.18 32.49 35.08
CA ILE A 346 -12.21 31.83 34.27
C ILE A 346 -13.45 32.72 34.37
N ALA A 347 -13.40 33.90 33.76
CA ALA A 347 -14.50 34.86 33.79
C ALA A 347 -14.61 35.56 32.45
N GLY A 348 -15.20 34.86 31.49
CA GLY A 348 -15.54 35.37 30.18
C GLY A 348 -15.79 34.20 29.25
N ALA A 349 -17.06 33.85 29.00
CA ALA A 349 -17.38 32.86 28.00
C ALA A 349 -16.83 33.33 26.64
N HIS A 350 -15.81 32.64 26.11
CA HIS A 350 -15.26 32.94 24.79
C HIS A 350 -16.37 32.75 23.74
N LYS A 351 -16.85 33.88 23.18
CA LYS A 351 -17.87 33.88 22.12
C LYS A 351 -17.30 33.22 20.87
N ILE A 352 -18.11 32.40 20.20
CA ILE A 352 -17.78 31.86 18.87
C ILE A 352 -17.67 33.03 17.88
N ARG A 353 -16.57 33.10 17.14
CA ARG A 353 -16.35 34.14 16.13
C ARG A 353 -16.42 33.54 14.73
N ARG A 354 -17.12 34.23 13.82
CA ARG A 354 -17.31 33.80 12.43
C ARG A 354 -16.14 34.17 11.51
N HIS A 355 -15.24 35.06 11.93
CA HIS A 355 -14.12 35.54 11.13
C HIS A 355 -12.83 35.64 11.97
N ILE A 356 -11.71 35.22 11.39
CA ILE A 356 -10.37 35.62 11.80
C ILE A 356 -10.14 36.98 11.13
N GLY A 357 -10.23 38.08 11.86
CA GLY A 357 -9.99 39.42 11.29
C GLY A 357 -8.49 39.66 11.12
N LEU A 358 -8.05 40.04 9.92
CA LEU A 358 -6.66 40.44 9.61
C LEU A 358 -6.26 41.83 10.14
N LYS A 359 -7.20 42.61 10.72
CA LYS A 359 -6.91 43.92 11.30
C LYS A 359 -6.53 43.80 12.78
N GLY A 360 -5.24 43.63 13.02
CA GLY A 360 -4.62 43.68 14.35
C GLY A 360 -4.09 42.32 14.79
N MET A 361 -2.77 42.23 14.98
CA MET A 361 -2.04 41.14 15.63
C MET A 361 -2.42 40.97 17.12
N GLU A 362 -3.70 41.13 17.48
CA GLU A 362 -4.16 40.90 18.85
C GLU A 362 -4.31 39.40 19.10
N GLU A 363 -3.65 38.91 20.15
CA GLU A 363 -3.65 37.53 20.66
C GLU A 363 -5.00 37.12 21.26
N LYS A 364 -6.09 37.21 20.48
CA LYS A 364 -7.40 36.81 20.98
C LYS A 364 -7.55 35.30 20.88
N SER A 365 -7.36 34.61 22.00
CA SER A 365 -7.71 33.19 22.19
C SER A 365 -9.21 32.97 21.94
N GLY A 366 -9.58 31.76 21.52
CA GLY A 366 -10.98 31.41 21.26
C GLY A 366 -11.20 30.34 20.20
N LEU A 367 -12.48 30.06 19.95
CA LEU A 367 -12.97 29.10 18.96
C LEU A 367 -13.57 29.84 17.77
N PHE A 368 -12.96 29.67 16.61
CA PHE A 368 -13.40 30.22 15.34
C PHE A 368 -14.03 29.09 14.54
N SER A 369 -15.31 29.21 14.21
CA SER A 369 -16.03 28.18 13.48
C SER A 369 -17.18 28.79 12.69
N LYS A 370 -17.36 28.31 11.45
CA LYS A 370 -18.56 28.57 10.65
C LYS A 370 -19.69 27.56 10.97
N TYR A 371 -19.46 26.56 11.83
CA TYR A 371 -20.42 25.49 12.11
C TYR A 371 -21.64 26.00 12.85
N LYS A 372 -22.79 25.44 12.52
CA LYS A 372 -23.98 25.52 13.36
C LYS A 372 -24.26 24.12 13.90
N CYS A 373 -24.17 24.00 15.24
CA CYS A 373 -24.48 22.77 15.96
C CYS A 373 -25.88 22.27 15.59
N LEU A 374 -26.02 20.98 15.31
CA LEU A 374 -27.29 20.31 15.05
C LEU A 374 -28.00 19.98 16.36
N LEU A 375 -27.24 19.62 17.39
CA LEU A 375 -27.76 19.31 18.72
C LEU A 375 -27.64 20.50 19.68
N SER A 376 -28.56 20.55 20.63
CA SER A 376 -28.54 21.53 21.72
C SER A 376 -27.53 21.17 22.79
N LYS A 377 -27.05 22.19 23.53
CA LYS A 377 -26.09 21.98 24.63
C LYS A 377 -26.76 21.29 25.81
N HIS A 378 -26.12 20.27 26.37
CA HIS A 378 -26.62 19.64 27.59
C HIS A 378 -26.36 20.51 28.84
N GLY A 379 -27.38 21.29 29.24
CA GLY A 379 -27.28 22.25 30.35
C GLY A 379 -26.95 21.61 31.70
N VAL A 380 -27.27 20.35 31.93
CA VAL A 380 -27.00 19.64 33.20
C VAL A 380 -25.51 19.38 33.39
N LEU A 381 -24.77 19.01 32.34
CA LEU A 381 -23.33 18.80 32.42
C LEU A 381 -22.64 20.10 32.82
N MET A 382 -23.00 21.20 32.16
CA MET A 382 -22.44 22.52 32.44
C MET A 382 -22.70 22.94 33.89
N LYS A 383 -23.93 22.78 34.39
CA LYS A 383 -24.26 23.06 35.80
C LYS A 383 -23.41 22.24 36.77
N LYS A 384 -23.19 20.94 36.48
CA LYS A 384 -22.38 20.04 37.30
C LYS A 384 -20.88 20.38 37.29
N LEU A 385 -20.35 20.81 36.15
CA LEU A 385 -18.96 21.28 36.00
C LEU A 385 -18.76 22.62 36.71
N MET A 386 -19.66 23.59 36.49
CA MET A 386 -19.62 24.86 37.19
C MET A 386 -19.72 24.66 38.71
N LYS A 387 -20.61 23.80 39.21
CA LYS A 387 -20.64 23.45 40.65
C LYS A 387 -19.30 22.87 41.12
N GLY A 388 -18.66 22.02 40.31
CA GLY A 388 -17.35 21.44 40.60
C GLY A 388 -16.25 22.48 40.76
N ILE A 389 -16.28 23.55 39.95
CA ILE A 389 -15.36 24.70 40.07
C ILE A 389 -15.56 25.41 41.41
N HIS A 390 -16.81 25.66 41.81
CA HIS A 390 -17.10 26.30 43.10
C HIS A 390 -16.73 25.43 44.31
N THR A 391 -16.86 24.10 44.18
CA THR A 391 -16.51 23.15 45.25
C THR A 391 -15.06 22.67 45.21
N ASN A 392 -14.19 23.30 44.39
CA ASN A 392 -12.78 22.94 44.19
C ASN A 392 -12.56 21.43 43.96
N ARG A 393 -13.41 20.81 43.13
CA ARG A 393 -13.32 19.38 42.81
C ARG A 393 -12.02 19.09 42.04
N PRO A 394 -11.31 17.98 42.35
CA PRO A 394 -10.13 17.56 41.59
C PRO A 394 -10.39 17.53 40.08
N LYS A 395 -9.39 17.94 39.30
CA LYS A 395 -9.48 18.03 37.84
C LYS A 395 -9.77 16.67 37.20
N GLU A 396 -9.21 15.60 37.78
CA GLU A 396 -9.39 14.21 37.35
C GLU A 396 -10.85 13.79 37.43
N ALA A 397 -11.54 14.19 38.50
CA ALA A 397 -12.97 13.91 38.68
C ALA A 397 -13.83 14.71 37.68
N GLN A 398 -13.44 15.95 37.35
CA GLN A 398 -14.11 16.72 36.30
C GLN A 398 -13.91 16.11 34.91
N SER A 399 -12.70 15.64 34.60
CA SER A 399 -12.39 14.91 33.37
C SER A 399 -13.16 13.60 33.24
N MET A 400 -13.31 12.84 34.32
CA MET A 400 -14.16 11.64 34.34
C MET A 400 -15.62 11.95 34.03
N MET A 401 -16.14 13.10 34.50
CA MET A 401 -17.52 13.50 34.21
C MET A 401 -17.72 13.87 32.74
N ILE A 402 -16.77 14.60 32.14
CA ILE A 402 -16.81 14.94 30.71
C ILE A 402 -16.75 13.65 29.89
N ARG A 403 -15.79 12.76 30.21
CA ARG A 403 -15.61 11.49 29.51
C ARG A 403 -16.86 10.63 29.56
N ARG A 404 -17.43 10.43 30.76
CA ARG A 404 -18.66 9.65 30.93
C ARG A 404 -19.82 10.24 30.13
N HIS A 405 -20.01 11.56 30.19
CA HIS A 405 -21.08 12.22 29.42
C HIS A 405 -20.97 11.97 27.92
N PHE A 406 -19.78 12.16 27.33
CA PHE A 406 -19.60 11.98 25.88
C PHE A 406 -19.54 10.51 25.44
N MET A 407 -19.08 9.62 26.31
CA MET A 407 -19.19 8.17 26.11
C MET A 407 -20.66 7.73 26.09
N ASP A 408 -21.45 8.13 27.09
CA ASP A 408 -22.89 7.84 27.16
C ASP A 408 -23.64 8.44 25.96
N LEU A 409 -23.28 9.66 25.54
CA LEU A 409 -23.82 10.31 24.35
C LEU A 409 -23.49 9.53 23.08
N THR A 410 -22.24 9.13 22.89
CA THR A 410 -21.81 8.37 21.71
C THR A 410 -22.46 6.99 21.67
N HIS A 411 -22.58 6.29 22.80
CA HIS A 411 -23.33 5.03 22.88
C HIS A 411 -24.79 5.22 22.50
N SER A 412 -25.43 6.27 23.03
CA SER A 412 -26.83 6.56 22.70
C SER A 412 -27.01 6.90 21.21
N PHE A 413 -26.03 7.56 20.60
CA PHE A 413 -25.99 7.83 19.17
C PHE A 413 -25.78 6.54 18.33
N LEU A 414 -24.98 5.59 18.79
CA LEU A 414 -24.79 4.33 18.07
C LEU A 414 -25.94 3.34 18.22
N PHE A 415 -26.73 3.47 19.28
CA PHE A 415 -27.79 2.50 19.60
C PHE A 415 -28.80 2.25 18.47
N PRO A 416 -29.38 3.25 17.78
CA PRO A 416 -30.30 2.97 16.66
C PRO A 416 -29.62 2.26 15.49
N LEU A 417 -28.34 2.58 15.22
CA LEU A 417 -27.57 1.91 14.17
C LEU A 417 -27.35 0.43 14.50
N GLU A 418 -26.99 0.13 15.75
CA GLU A 418 -26.84 -1.24 16.23
C GLU A 418 -28.16 -2.01 16.18
N GLN A 419 -29.27 -1.37 16.58
CA GLN A 419 -30.60 -1.97 16.52
C GLN A 419 -31.05 -2.27 15.08
N TYR A 420 -30.79 -1.37 14.13
CA TYR A 420 -31.09 -1.60 12.72
C TYR A 420 -30.27 -2.77 12.14
N VAL A 421 -28.97 -2.81 12.44
CA VAL A 421 -28.10 -3.93 12.05
C VAL A 421 -28.57 -5.26 12.68
N ALA A 422 -29.03 -5.24 13.93
CA ALA A 422 -29.60 -6.41 14.58
C ALA A 422 -30.90 -6.88 13.92
N ASN A 423 -31.79 -5.95 13.56
CA ASN A 423 -33.07 -6.27 12.90
C ASN A 423 -32.91 -6.82 11.48
N THR A 424 -31.78 -6.55 10.83
CA THR A 424 -31.45 -7.07 9.50
C THR A 424 -30.74 -8.43 9.55
N MET A 425 -30.49 -8.98 10.75
CA MET A 425 -29.87 -10.30 10.89
C MET A 425 -30.83 -11.42 10.44
N PRO A 426 -30.33 -12.42 9.71
CA PRO A 426 -31.08 -13.64 9.40
C PRO A 426 -31.55 -14.34 10.67
N LEU A 427 -32.77 -14.90 10.67
CA LEU A 427 -33.27 -15.66 11.81
C LEU A 427 -32.57 -17.02 11.87
N GLN A 428 -32.40 -17.57 13.09
CA GLN A 428 -31.71 -18.86 13.27
C GLN A 428 -32.38 -20.01 12.49
N LYS A 429 -33.71 -19.96 12.33
CA LYS A 429 -34.48 -20.93 11.52
C LYS A 429 -34.13 -20.93 10.03
N ASP A 430 -33.55 -19.85 9.53
CA ASP A 430 -33.17 -19.71 8.11
C ASP A 430 -31.77 -20.28 7.85
N ILE A 431 -31.03 -20.63 8.92
CA ILE A 431 -29.72 -21.28 8.86
C ILE A 431 -29.93 -22.77 8.60
N SER A 432 -29.59 -23.22 7.39
CA SER A 432 -29.69 -24.62 6.99
C SER A 432 -28.31 -25.19 6.66
N PRO A 433 -27.98 -26.42 7.10
CA PRO A 433 -26.72 -27.10 6.74
C PRO A 433 -26.51 -27.27 5.22
N TRP A 434 -27.61 -27.23 4.46
CA TRP A 434 -27.61 -27.54 3.03
C TRP A 434 -27.59 -26.27 2.14
N LYS A 435 -27.79 -25.09 2.74
CA LYS A 435 -27.71 -23.79 2.05
C LYS A 435 -26.37 -23.13 2.36
N ASP A 436 -26.06 -22.03 1.67
CA ASP A 436 -24.88 -21.24 2.01
C ASP A 436 -25.07 -20.55 3.37
N ALA A 437 -23.96 -20.35 4.09
CA ALA A 437 -23.96 -19.56 5.32
C ALA A 437 -24.55 -18.18 5.02
N PRO A 438 -25.65 -17.78 5.72
CA PRO A 438 -26.32 -16.54 5.41
C PRO A 438 -25.41 -15.36 5.73
N ARG A 439 -25.54 -14.29 4.94
CA ARG A 439 -24.78 -13.05 5.13
C ARG A 439 -25.71 -11.95 5.58
N LEU A 440 -25.19 -11.01 6.35
CA LEU A 440 -25.91 -9.80 6.72
C LEU A 440 -26.32 -9.03 5.45
N ARG A 441 -27.57 -8.54 5.42
CA ARG A 441 -28.09 -7.69 4.34
C ARG A 441 -27.27 -6.40 4.23
N GLU A 442 -27.15 -5.85 3.04
CA GLU A 442 -26.52 -4.55 2.83
C GLU A 442 -27.30 -3.43 3.55
N PHE A 443 -26.58 -2.46 4.10
CA PHE A 443 -27.16 -1.35 4.83
C PHE A 443 -27.83 -0.36 3.86
N ASP A 444 -29.11 -0.08 4.07
CA ASP A 444 -29.86 0.92 3.31
C ASP A 444 -30.03 2.20 4.14
N LYS A 445 -29.45 3.30 3.65
CA LYS A 445 -29.45 4.60 4.32
C LYS A 445 -30.86 5.16 4.49
N GLU A 446 -31.71 5.08 3.47
CA GLU A 446 -33.05 5.69 3.51
C GLU A 446 -34.02 4.82 4.34
N GLU A 447 -33.86 3.49 4.30
CA GLU A 447 -34.57 2.57 5.20
C GLU A 447 -34.20 2.83 6.68
N PHE A 448 -32.91 3.01 6.96
CA PHE A 448 -32.44 3.35 8.30
C PHE A 448 -32.96 4.71 8.80
N LEU A 449 -32.93 5.76 7.96
CA LEU A 449 -33.43 7.08 8.37
C LEU A 449 -34.93 7.04 8.72
N LYS A 450 -35.74 6.31 7.94
CA LYS A 450 -37.15 6.05 8.27
C LYS A 450 -37.32 5.25 9.56
N PHE A 451 -36.45 4.27 9.81
CA PHE A 451 -36.44 3.53 11.07
C PHE A 451 -36.21 4.46 12.27
N VAL A 452 -35.25 5.38 12.18
CA VAL A 452 -34.97 6.36 13.25
C VAL A 452 -36.12 7.35 13.44
N GLU A 453 -36.72 7.84 12.36
CA GLU A 453 -37.89 8.72 12.40
C GLU A 453 -39.08 8.07 13.13
N ASN A 454 -39.34 6.79 12.88
CA ASN A 454 -40.45 6.07 13.49
C ASN A 454 -40.17 5.60 14.93
N ALA A 455 -38.90 5.47 15.31
CA ALA A 455 -38.51 4.88 16.59
C ALA A 455 -38.53 5.85 17.78
N ASP A 456 -38.73 7.17 17.55
CA ASP A 456 -38.70 8.25 18.55
C ASP A 456 -37.47 8.22 19.50
N LEU A 457 -36.44 7.48 19.08
CA LEU A 457 -35.23 7.15 19.83
C LEU A 457 -34.36 8.36 20.22
N PRO A 458 -34.34 9.48 19.47
CA PRO A 458 -33.67 10.73 19.88
C PRO A 458 -34.08 11.26 21.26
N SER A 459 -35.26 10.88 21.76
CA SER A 459 -35.81 11.32 23.04
C SER A 459 -35.10 10.70 24.26
N ARG A 460 -34.32 9.61 24.11
CA ARG A 460 -33.68 8.88 25.22
C ARG A 460 -32.48 9.61 25.85
N THR A 461 -31.84 10.51 25.11
CA THR A 461 -30.65 11.25 25.60
C THR A 461 -31.00 12.52 26.37
N GLY A 462 -32.24 13.00 26.28
CA GLY A 462 -32.64 14.30 26.79
C GLY A 462 -32.03 15.50 26.04
N ILE A 463 -31.31 15.27 24.93
CA ILE A 463 -30.73 16.33 24.08
C ILE A 463 -31.65 16.58 22.89
N LYS A 464 -32.16 17.81 22.79
CA LYS A 464 -32.97 18.26 21.65
C LYS A 464 -32.07 18.64 20.47
N GLY A 465 -32.53 18.45 19.25
CA GLY A 465 -31.80 18.85 18.05
C GLY A 465 -32.21 18.06 16.81
N ASP A 466 -31.51 18.31 15.72
CA ASP A 466 -31.75 17.66 14.43
C ASP A 466 -30.92 16.38 14.30
N TRP A 467 -31.40 15.33 14.98
CA TRP A 467 -30.76 14.01 14.99
C TRP A 467 -30.80 13.32 13.64
N ILE A 468 -31.87 13.50 12.86
CA ILE A 468 -32.04 12.86 11.55
C ILE A 468 -30.96 13.36 10.59
N ASN A 469 -30.73 14.68 10.53
CA ASN A 469 -29.64 15.20 9.72
C ASN A 469 -28.27 14.79 10.27
N LEU A 470 -28.09 14.69 11.59
CA LEU A 470 -26.83 14.17 12.16
C LEU A 470 -26.53 12.75 11.67
N TYR A 471 -27.51 11.84 11.67
CA TYR A 471 -27.37 10.49 11.12
C TYR A 471 -27.15 10.50 9.61
N ARG A 472 -27.93 11.29 8.86
CA ARG A 472 -27.81 11.40 7.40
C ARG A 472 -26.38 11.78 7.00
N LEU A 473 -25.80 12.72 7.74
CA LEU A 473 -24.43 13.20 7.59
C LEU A 473 -23.40 12.14 8.02
N PHE A 474 -23.60 11.50 9.18
CA PHE A 474 -22.69 10.48 9.69
C PHE A 474 -22.58 9.25 8.78
N CYS A 475 -23.68 8.82 8.16
CA CYS A 475 -23.70 7.69 7.23
C CYS A 475 -22.80 7.89 5.99
N ASP A 476 -22.41 9.12 5.68
CA ASP A 476 -21.52 9.43 4.54
C ASP A 476 -20.04 9.50 4.96
N THR A 477 -19.71 9.18 6.22
CA THR A 477 -18.37 9.35 6.77
C THR A 477 -17.50 8.08 6.66
N LYS A 478 -16.18 8.26 6.62
CA LYS A 478 -15.22 7.14 6.72
C LYS A 478 -15.32 6.41 8.05
N THR A 479 -15.58 7.14 9.13
CA THR A 479 -15.79 6.57 10.46
C THR A 479 -16.97 5.60 10.46
N PHE A 480 -18.11 5.99 9.87
CA PHE A 480 -19.27 5.10 9.72
C PHE A 480 -18.96 3.89 8.83
N THR A 481 -18.33 4.12 7.67
CA THR A 481 -17.97 3.03 6.73
C THR A 481 -17.10 1.97 7.42
N TYR A 482 -16.12 2.41 8.23
CA TYR A 482 -15.27 1.52 9.01
C TYR A 482 -16.07 0.77 10.08
N TRP A 483 -16.86 1.50 10.87
CA TRP A 483 -17.73 0.92 11.91
C TRP A 483 -18.68 -0.15 11.31
N LEU A 484 -19.35 0.15 10.19
CA LEU A 484 -20.27 -0.77 9.53
C LEU A 484 -19.54 -2.01 9.02
N LYS A 485 -18.36 -1.87 8.41
CA LYS A 485 -17.55 -3.00 7.94
C LYS A 485 -17.10 -3.90 9.10
N GLN A 486 -16.71 -3.29 10.22
CA GLN A 486 -16.36 -4.04 11.43
C GLN A 486 -17.57 -4.84 11.94
N ARG A 487 -18.74 -4.20 12.07
CA ARG A 487 -19.98 -4.87 12.48
C ARG A 487 -20.39 -5.98 11.51
N GLN A 488 -20.32 -5.75 10.20
CA GLN A 488 -20.57 -6.79 9.20
C GLN A 488 -19.62 -7.98 9.36
N THR A 489 -18.34 -7.72 9.65
CA THR A 489 -17.35 -8.79 9.85
C THR A 489 -17.65 -9.59 11.11
N GLU A 490 -17.96 -8.93 12.23
CA GLU A 490 -18.35 -9.56 13.50
C GLU A 490 -19.61 -10.42 13.33
N VAL A 491 -20.65 -9.87 12.70
CA VAL A 491 -21.93 -10.57 12.46
C VAL A 491 -21.76 -11.74 11.49
N ASN A 492 -21.09 -11.55 10.37
CA ASN A 492 -20.87 -12.63 9.40
C ASN A 492 -20.00 -13.76 9.98
N THR A 493 -19.02 -13.43 10.83
CA THR A 493 -18.24 -14.44 11.56
C THR A 493 -19.15 -15.25 12.48
N ARG A 494 -20.04 -14.58 13.22
CA ARG A 494 -21.02 -15.25 14.10
C ARG A 494 -22.04 -16.11 13.33
N LEU A 495 -22.54 -15.63 12.19
CA LEU A 495 -23.43 -16.42 11.32
C LEU A 495 -22.75 -17.66 10.75
N ARG A 496 -21.45 -17.55 10.38
CA ARG A 496 -20.65 -18.71 9.96
C ARG A 496 -20.43 -19.72 11.09
N MET A 497 -20.25 -19.25 12.33
CA MET A 497 -20.17 -20.12 13.50
C MET A 497 -21.48 -20.87 13.73
N LEU A 498 -22.63 -20.18 13.70
CA LEU A 498 -23.95 -20.83 13.81
C LEU A 498 -24.21 -21.82 12.66
N HIS A 499 -23.76 -21.51 11.45
CA HIS A 499 -23.83 -22.43 10.32
C HIS A 499 -22.93 -23.67 10.52
N LEU A 500 -21.75 -23.52 11.11
CA LEU A 500 -20.87 -24.63 11.48
C LEU A 500 -21.53 -25.55 12.52
N GLU A 501 -22.21 -24.98 13.52
CA GLU A 501 -23.01 -25.73 14.49
C GLU A 501 -24.15 -26.51 13.81
N ALA A 502 -24.86 -25.87 12.87
CA ALA A 502 -25.90 -26.52 12.08
C ALA A 502 -25.33 -27.69 11.24
N LEU A 503 -24.18 -27.50 10.59
CA LEU A 503 -23.47 -28.54 9.84
C LEU A 503 -23.08 -29.73 10.73
N ALA A 504 -22.56 -29.46 11.93
CA ALA A 504 -22.19 -30.50 12.89
C ALA A 504 -23.40 -31.32 13.38
N GLY A 505 -24.56 -30.67 13.54
CA GLY A 505 -25.82 -31.29 13.96
C GLY A 505 -26.59 -32.02 12.84
N ALA A 506 -26.16 -31.93 11.58
CA ALA A 506 -26.88 -32.51 10.46
C ALA A 506 -26.73 -34.05 10.36
N THR A 507 -27.81 -34.74 9.98
CA THR A 507 -27.80 -36.19 9.69
C THR A 507 -27.41 -36.45 8.24
N VAL A 508 -26.13 -36.69 7.99
CA VAL A 508 -25.59 -36.76 6.61
C VAL A 508 -25.88 -38.10 5.91
N ASP A 509 -25.92 -39.21 6.64
CA ASP A 509 -25.93 -40.57 6.06
C ASP A 509 -27.17 -40.85 5.17
N CYS A 510 -28.37 -40.57 5.66
CA CYS A 510 -29.61 -40.80 4.90
C CYS A 510 -29.88 -39.71 3.87
N THR A 511 -29.42 -38.48 4.11
CA THR A 511 -29.72 -37.33 3.25
C THR A 511 -28.86 -37.31 2.00
N LEU A 512 -27.62 -37.82 2.04
CA LEU A 512 -26.79 -37.95 0.84
C LEU A 512 -27.42 -38.87 -0.21
N GLN A 513 -28.15 -39.91 0.22
CA GLN A 513 -28.79 -40.88 -0.67
C GLN A 513 -29.97 -40.31 -1.46
N SER A 514 -30.63 -39.26 -0.96
CA SER A 514 -31.76 -38.61 -1.63
C SER A 514 -31.34 -37.44 -2.53
N LYS A 515 -30.04 -37.17 -2.63
CA LYS A 515 -29.48 -35.97 -3.28
C LYS A 515 -28.79 -36.34 -4.58
N ILE A 516 -28.97 -35.50 -5.60
CA ILE A 516 -28.30 -35.65 -6.89
C ILE A 516 -26.80 -35.34 -6.77
N GLU A 517 -25.98 -35.92 -7.65
CA GLU A 517 -24.51 -35.86 -7.58
C GLU A 517 -23.95 -34.43 -7.46
N VAL A 518 -24.53 -33.46 -8.17
CA VAL A 518 -24.09 -32.06 -8.13
C VAL A 518 -24.29 -31.43 -6.75
N GLU A 519 -25.40 -31.74 -6.07
CA GLU A 519 -25.68 -31.25 -4.72
C GLU A 519 -24.74 -31.89 -3.68
N VAL A 520 -24.36 -33.15 -3.88
CA VAL A 520 -23.37 -33.84 -3.03
C VAL A 520 -21.99 -33.19 -3.16
N VAL A 521 -21.56 -32.85 -4.38
CA VAL A 521 -20.28 -32.16 -4.61
C VAL A 521 -20.29 -30.75 -4.01
N ASP A 522 -21.38 -30.00 -4.18
CA ASP A 522 -21.55 -28.68 -3.56
C ASP A 522 -21.46 -28.75 -2.03
N PHE A 523 -22.09 -29.76 -1.42
CA PHE A 523 -22.00 -30.01 0.02
C PHE A 523 -20.56 -30.34 0.49
N ILE A 524 -19.80 -31.13 -0.28
CA ILE A 524 -18.38 -31.42 0.02
C ILE A 524 -17.53 -30.15 -0.01
N LEU A 525 -17.76 -29.27 -0.98
CA LEU A 525 -17.06 -27.98 -1.07
C LEU A 525 -17.41 -27.08 0.12
N LYS A 526 -18.70 -27.03 0.50
CA LYS A 526 -19.16 -26.31 1.70
C LYS A 526 -18.53 -26.82 2.99
N LEU A 527 -18.46 -28.14 3.18
CA LEU A 527 -17.80 -28.75 4.34
C LEU A 527 -16.31 -28.41 4.38
N ARG A 528 -15.62 -28.43 3.24
CA ARG A 528 -14.21 -28.03 3.15
C ARG A 528 -14.01 -26.56 3.50
N ASP A 529 -14.84 -25.68 2.95
CA ASP A 529 -14.77 -24.24 3.22
C ASP A 529 -15.09 -23.94 4.69
N ALA A 530 -16.02 -24.69 5.29
CA ALA A 530 -16.33 -24.64 6.72
C ALA A 530 -15.16 -25.12 7.60
N LEU A 531 -14.47 -26.20 7.21
CA LEU A 531 -13.26 -26.67 7.90
C LEU A 531 -12.11 -25.65 7.80
N SER A 532 -11.89 -25.04 6.63
CA SER A 532 -10.89 -23.98 6.46
C SER A 532 -11.21 -22.73 7.29
N PHE A 533 -12.49 -22.35 7.37
CA PHE A 533 -12.95 -21.29 8.27
C PHE A 533 -12.69 -21.65 9.74
N ALA A 534 -12.98 -22.90 10.14
CA ALA A 534 -12.76 -23.37 11.50
C ALA A 534 -11.27 -23.41 11.88
N GLU A 535 -10.39 -23.84 10.97
CA GLU A 535 -8.94 -23.83 11.17
C GLU A 535 -8.39 -22.41 11.35
N SER A 536 -8.89 -21.45 10.58
CA SER A 536 -8.48 -20.04 10.69
C SER A 536 -9.03 -19.32 11.93
N HIS A 537 -10.06 -19.87 12.58
CA HIS A 537 -10.72 -19.32 13.78
C HIS A 537 -10.71 -20.31 14.94
N ARG A 538 -9.62 -21.07 15.10
CA ARG A 538 -9.51 -22.17 16.07
C ARG A 538 -9.79 -21.73 17.51
N GLU A 539 -9.51 -20.48 17.85
CA GLU A 539 -9.82 -19.87 19.15
C GLU A 539 -11.33 -19.78 19.48
N LEU A 540 -12.21 -19.83 18.47
CA LEU A 540 -13.66 -19.68 18.62
C LEU A 540 -14.43 -21.00 18.44
N VAL A 541 -13.77 -22.06 17.98
CA VAL A 541 -14.41 -23.31 17.57
C VAL A 541 -14.11 -24.41 18.58
N ASN A 542 -15.15 -25.13 19.02
CA ASN A 542 -15.00 -26.32 19.86
C ASN A 542 -14.41 -27.50 19.05
N ASP A 543 -13.43 -28.20 19.60
CA ASP A 543 -12.81 -29.39 18.99
C ASP A 543 -13.85 -30.50 18.67
N GLU A 544 -14.91 -30.61 19.48
CA GLU A 544 -15.99 -31.57 19.23
C GLU A 544 -16.77 -31.24 17.95
N LEU A 545 -17.07 -29.96 17.70
CA LEU A 545 -17.75 -29.49 16.48
C LEU A 545 -16.88 -29.79 15.25
N LEU A 546 -15.59 -29.51 15.35
CA LEU A 546 -14.62 -29.73 14.27
C LEU A 546 -14.50 -31.22 13.93
N CYS A 547 -14.46 -32.10 14.94
CA CYS A 547 -14.46 -33.55 14.74
C CYS A 547 -15.71 -34.01 13.97
N ARG A 548 -16.91 -33.57 14.39
CA ARG A 548 -18.17 -33.95 13.74
C ARG A 548 -18.26 -33.48 12.29
N VAL A 549 -17.88 -32.23 12.00
CA VAL A 549 -17.88 -31.71 10.62
C VAL A 549 -16.85 -32.44 9.75
N ASN A 550 -15.69 -32.80 10.31
CA ASN A 550 -14.68 -33.58 9.61
C ASN A 550 -15.13 -35.02 9.33
N ASP A 551 -15.87 -35.63 10.25
CA ASP A 551 -16.46 -36.95 10.03
C ASP A 551 -17.56 -36.91 8.95
N HIS A 552 -18.40 -35.87 8.93
CA HIS A 552 -19.36 -35.61 7.85
C HIS A 552 -18.67 -35.43 6.50
N TYR A 553 -17.53 -34.72 6.46
CA TYR A 553 -16.71 -34.56 5.26
C TYR A 553 -16.15 -35.91 4.76
N ARG A 554 -15.64 -36.74 5.66
CA ARG A 554 -15.15 -38.11 5.33
C ARG A 554 -16.28 -39.01 4.82
N LYS A 555 -17.45 -38.98 5.45
CA LYS A 555 -18.64 -39.74 5.04
C LYS A 555 -19.13 -39.33 3.65
N ALA A 556 -19.22 -38.02 3.39
CA ALA A 556 -19.58 -37.50 2.07
C ALA A 556 -18.57 -37.93 0.99
N LEU A 557 -17.27 -37.88 1.29
CA LEU A 557 -16.25 -38.42 0.40
C LEU A 557 -16.43 -39.92 0.15
N GLN A 558 -16.59 -40.74 1.20
CA GLN A 558 -16.80 -42.19 1.05
C GLN A 558 -18.04 -42.52 0.23
N TYR A 559 -19.14 -41.78 0.41
CA TYR A 559 -20.34 -41.93 -0.40
C TYR A 559 -20.03 -41.72 -1.90
N THR A 560 -19.32 -40.66 -2.27
CA THR A 560 -18.91 -40.46 -3.69
C THR A 560 -18.02 -41.57 -4.26
N LEU A 561 -17.24 -42.26 -3.40
CA LEU A 561 -16.45 -43.42 -3.83
C LEU A 561 -17.34 -44.64 -4.11
N SER A 562 -18.43 -44.82 -3.34
CA SER A 562 -19.36 -45.94 -3.46
C SER A 562 -20.26 -45.88 -4.71
N ILE A 563 -20.68 -44.67 -5.13
CA ILE A 563 -21.53 -44.47 -6.32
C ILE A 563 -20.72 -44.38 -7.64
N GLY A 564 -19.43 -44.72 -7.63
CA GLY A 564 -18.65 -44.87 -8.86
C GLY A 564 -18.32 -43.58 -9.60
N MET A 565 -18.32 -42.41 -8.93
CA MET A 565 -17.95 -41.08 -9.49
C MET A 565 -16.45 -40.94 -9.84
N THR A 566 -15.92 -41.88 -10.63
CA THR A 566 -14.51 -42.00 -11.03
C THR A 566 -14.02 -40.86 -11.92
N LEU A 567 -14.90 -40.26 -12.74
CA LEU A 567 -14.59 -39.09 -13.59
C LEU A 567 -14.32 -37.80 -12.80
N TRP A 568 -14.91 -37.65 -11.60
CA TRP A 568 -14.71 -36.49 -10.74
C TRP A 568 -13.49 -36.62 -9.81
N ARG A 569 -12.98 -37.85 -9.57
CA ARG A 569 -11.74 -38.08 -8.78
C ARG A 569 -10.54 -37.31 -9.31
N LYS A 570 -10.37 -37.16 -10.63
CA LYS A 570 -9.30 -36.34 -11.23
C LYS A 570 -9.60 -34.83 -11.16
N LYS A 571 -10.87 -34.41 -11.30
CA LYS A 571 -11.27 -32.99 -11.30
C LYS A 571 -11.32 -32.35 -9.91
N VAL A 572 -11.81 -33.02 -8.87
CA VAL A 572 -11.91 -32.44 -7.51
C VAL A 572 -10.53 -32.31 -6.84
N PHE A 573 -9.63 -33.26 -7.09
CA PHE A 573 -8.28 -33.24 -6.52
C PHE A 573 -7.28 -32.36 -7.29
N GLN A 574 -7.50 -32.08 -8.58
CA GLN A 574 -6.59 -31.23 -9.38
C GLN A 574 -7.14 -29.82 -9.69
N SER A 575 -8.45 -29.55 -9.58
CA SER A 575 -9.07 -28.31 -10.09
C SER A 575 -9.41 -27.24 -9.05
N ALA A 576 -8.97 -27.38 -7.79
CA ALA A 576 -9.23 -26.38 -6.74
C ALA A 576 -8.59 -25.00 -7.02
N ALA A 577 -7.62 -24.91 -7.94
CA ALA A 577 -7.02 -23.62 -8.36
C ALA A 577 -7.68 -23.00 -9.62
N VAL A 578 -8.53 -23.74 -10.36
CA VAL A 578 -9.00 -23.33 -11.69
C VAL A 578 -10.51 -22.99 -11.72
N MET A 579 -11.31 -23.53 -10.80
CA MET A 579 -12.78 -23.45 -10.92
C MET A 579 -13.41 -22.13 -10.41
N VAL A 580 -12.68 -21.34 -9.63
CA VAL A 580 -13.16 -20.03 -9.11
C VAL A 580 -13.37 -18.97 -10.21
N ARG A 581 -12.94 -19.22 -11.46
CA ARG A 581 -13.22 -18.32 -12.60
C ARG A 581 -14.35 -18.76 -13.53
N ARG A 582 -15.07 -19.85 -13.22
CA ARG A 582 -16.06 -20.42 -14.16
C ARG A 582 -17.50 -19.92 -14.00
N CYS A 583 -17.81 -19.08 -13.01
CA CYS A 583 -19.19 -18.62 -12.76
C CYS A 583 -19.58 -17.24 -13.35
N TYR A 584 -18.76 -16.63 -14.21
CA TYR A 584 -19.09 -15.31 -14.82
C TYR A 584 -18.97 -15.24 -16.35
N CYS A 585 -19.24 -16.32 -17.07
CA CYS A 585 -19.45 -16.24 -18.53
C CYS A 585 -20.72 -16.98 -18.94
N LYS A 586 -21.86 -16.28 -18.88
CA LYS A 586 -23.05 -16.64 -19.67
C LYS A 586 -22.84 -16.15 -21.11
N LYS A 587 -23.19 -17.03 -22.06
CA LYS A 587 -23.23 -16.88 -23.54
C LYS A 587 -21.90 -17.06 -24.28
N LEU A 588 -21.74 -18.22 -24.92
CA LEU A 588 -21.09 -18.36 -26.22
C LEU A 588 -21.85 -19.49 -26.96
N GLY A 589 -22.49 -19.13 -28.07
CA GLY A 589 -23.16 -20.06 -28.99
C GLY A 589 -22.16 -20.87 -29.81
N PRO A 590 -22.61 -21.62 -30.83
CA PRO A 590 -21.74 -22.41 -31.69
C PRO A 590 -20.72 -21.49 -32.38
N ILE A 591 -19.44 -21.77 -32.17
CA ILE A 591 -18.34 -21.18 -32.94
C ILE A 591 -18.26 -22.01 -34.21
N ASP A 592 -18.50 -21.41 -35.37
CA ASP A 592 -17.73 -21.63 -36.60
C ASP A 592 -18.36 -20.86 -37.79
N GLU A 593 -17.90 -19.63 -38.02
CA GLU A 593 -17.83 -19.06 -39.37
C GLU A 593 -16.34 -18.80 -39.64
N GLU A 594 -15.71 -19.64 -40.48
CA GLU A 594 -14.36 -19.36 -40.97
C GLU A 594 -14.36 -18.03 -41.74
N CYS A 595 -13.45 -17.12 -41.36
CA CYS A 595 -13.28 -15.83 -42.05
C CYS A 595 -12.97 -16.06 -43.54
N GLU A 596 -13.64 -15.33 -44.44
CA GLU A 596 -13.50 -15.46 -45.90
C GLU A 596 -12.06 -15.34 -46.40
N GLU A 597 -11.21 -14.54 -45.75
CA GLU A 597 -9.78 -14.43 -46.07
C GLU A 597 -9.01 -15.74 -45.84
N VAL A 598 -9.39 -16.52 -44.82
CA VAL A 598 -8.75 -17.81 -44.51
C VAL A 598 -9.17 -18.87 -45.54
N LYS A 599 -10.42 -18.82 -46.01
CA LYS A 599 -10.91 -19.70 -47.08
C LYS A 599 -10.19 -19.41 -48.40
N ALA A 600 -10.07 -18.14 -48.77
CA ALA A 600 -9.37 -17.73 -49.99
C ALA A 600 -7.88 -18.11 -49.98
N TRP A 601 -7.19 -17.95 -48.84
CA TRP A 601 -5.79 -18.35 -48.71
C TRP A 601 -5.60 -19.88 -48.71
N ARG A 602 -6.54 -20.64 -48.14
CA ARG A 602 -6.48 -22.12 -48.14
C ARG A 602 -6.43 -22.69 -49.56
N GLY A 603 -7.15 -22.08 -50.50
CA GLY A 603 -7.16 -22.49 -51.91
C GLY A 603 -5.85 -22.24 -52.67
N GLN A 604 -4.90 -21.49 -52.09
CA GLN A 604 -3.59 -21.19 -52.70
C GLN A 604 -2.47 -22.15 -52.24
N LEU A 605 -2.78 -23.08 -51.32
CA LEU A 605 -1.83 -24.02 -50.73
C LEU A 605 -1.79 -25.33 -51.50
N THR A 606 -0.63 -25.99 -51.51
CA THR A 606 -0.49 -27.35 -52.05
C THR A 606 -1.29 -28.38 -51.22
N ASP A 607 -1.66 -29.51 -51.79
CA ASP A 607 -2.45 -30.54 -51.09
C ASP A 607 -1.78 -31.02 -49.79
N ALA A 608 -0.44 -31.15 -49.79
CA ALA A 608 0.33 -31.52 -48.61
C ALA A 608 0.31 -30.44 -47.51
N GLU A 609 0.33 -29.16 -47.88
CA GLU A 609 0.22 -28.04 -46.95
C GLU A 609 -1.19 -27.90 -46.39
N GLN A 610 -2.21 -28.16 -47.20
CA GLN A 610 -3.61 -28.17 -46.76
C GLN A 610 -3.85 -29.25 -45.72
N GLU A 611 -3.28 -30.44 -45.88
CA GLU A 611 -3.45 -31.52 -44.90
C GLU A 611 -2.76 -31.20 -43.57
N ARG A 612 -1.54 -30.65 -43.62
CA ARG A 612 -0.85 -30.14 -42.42
C ARG A 612 -1.63 -29.01 -41.74
N LEU A 613 -2.27 -28.14 -42.52
CA LEU A 613 -3.09 -27.05 -42.00
C LEU A 613 -4.32 -27.58 -41.26
N LYS A 614 -5.00 -28.60 -41.81
CA LYS A 614 -6.16 -29.24 -41.14
C LYS A 614 -5.77 -29.79 -39.77
N VAL A 615 -4.64 -30.48 -39.67
CA VAL A 615 -4.12 -31.00 -38.40
C VAL A 615 -3.85 -29.86 -37.41
N ALA A 616 -3.20 -28.78 -37.84
CA ALA A 616 -2.91 -27.64 -36.98
C ALA A 616 -4.17 -26.89 -36.51
N ILE A 617 -5.20 -26.78 -37.35
CA ILE A 617 -6.50 -26.18 -37.00
C ILE A 617 -7.25 -27.07 -36.01
N TYR A 618 -7.25 -28.38 -36.24
CA TYR A 618 -7.85 -29.35 -35.32
C TYR A 618 -7.19 -29.28 -33.93
N GLU A 619 -5.86 -29.27 -33.87
CA GLU A 619 -5.10 -29.07 -32.63
C GLU A 619 -5.51 -27.78 -31.91
N TYR A 620 -5.61 -26.66 -32.64
CA TYR A 620 -6.03 -25.38 -32.06
C TYR A 620 -7.44 -25.44 -31.48
N ASN A 621 -8.41 -25.99 -32.20
CA ASN A 621 -9.81 -26.07 -31.74
C ASN A 621 -9.93 -26.94 -30.49
N LEU A 622 -9.23 -28.07 -30.46
CA LEU A 622 -9.16 -28.96 -29.30
C LEU A 622 -8.56 -28.24 -28.08
N TYR A 623 -7.42 -27.56 -28.26
CA TYR A 623 -6.75 -26.85 -27.19
C TYR A 623 -7.56 -25.66 -26.69
N LYS A 624 -8.19 -24.89 -27.58
CA LYS A 624 -9.05 -23.73 -27.25
C LYS A 624 -10.21 -24.12 -26.34
N TYR A 625 -10.79 -25.30 -26.55
CA TYR A 625 -11.84 -25.83 -25.67
C TYR A 625 -11.33 -26.12 -24.25
N ALA A 626 -10.13 -26.68 -24.14
CA ALA A 626 -9.53 -27.04 -22.86
C ALA A 626 -8.93 -25.84 -22.10
N ASP A 627 -8.50 -24.79 -22.80
CA ASP A 627 -7.73 -23.70 -22.22
C ASP A 627 -8.11 -22.30 -22.73
N ALA A 628 -8.82 -21.56 -21.88
CA ALA A 628 -9.21 -20.16 -22.08
C ALA A 628 -8.03 -19.16 -22.07
N THR A 629 -6.78 -19.62 -22.01
CA THR A 629 -5.58 -18.78 -22.16
C THR A 629 -5.05 -18.68 -23.58
N LEU A 630 -5.60 -19.47 -24.50
CA LEU A 630 -5.30 -19.44 -25.94
C LEU A 630 -6.03 -18.29 -26.66
N PRO A 631 -5.59 -17.90 -27.87
CA PRO A 631 -6.18 -16.78 -28.60
C PRO A 631 -7.62 -17.07 -29.01
N SER A 632 -8.43 -16.01 -29.11
CA SER A 632 -9.85 -16.13 -29.45
C SER A 632 -10.06 -16.53 -30.91
N ASN A 633 -9.28 -15.94 -31.84
CA ASN A 633 -9.36 -16.18 -33.27
C ASN A 633 -7.95 -16.20 -33.90
N LEU A 634 -7.78 -16.96 -35.00
CA LEU A 634 -6.54 -17.00 -35.79
C LEU A 634 -6.74 -16.29 -37.13
N ASN A 635 -5.69 -15.63 -37.63
CA ASN A 635 -5.67 -15.00 -38.96
C ASN A 635 -4.71 -15.76 -39.88
N VAL A 636 -4.70 -15.41 -41.18
CA VAL A 636 -3.83 -16.04 -42.19
C VAL A 636 -2.34 -16.03 -41.79
N SER A 637 -1.86 -14.94 -41.19
CA SER A 637 -0.47 -14.85 -40.74
C SER A 637 -0.12 -15.83 -39.62
N HIS A 638 -1.06 -16.06 -38.70
CA HIS A 638 -0.89 -17.02 -37.61
C HIS A 638 -0.88 -18.45 -38.15
N LEU A 639 -1.75 -18.75 -39.12
CA LEU A 639 -1.84 -20.07 -39.76
C LEU A 639 -0.58 -20.39 -40.58
N ARG A 640 -0.04 -19.42 -41.32
CA ARG A 640 1.27 -19.56 -42.00
C ARG A 640 2.39 -19.95 -41.04
N LYS A 641 2.45 -19.30 -39.87
CA LYS A 641 3.47 -19.61 -38.84
C LYS A 641 3.26 -20.97 -38.18
N LEU A 642 2.01 -21.42 -38.03
CA LEU A 642 1.70 -22.77 -37.53
C LEU A 642 2.14 -23.86 -38.52
N LEU A 643 2.02 -23.60 -39.82
CA LEU A 643 2.49 -24.52 -40.87
C LEU A 643 4.01 -24.69 -40.89
N LEU A 644 4.77 -23.64 -40.54
CA LEU A 644 6.23 -23.68 -40.43
C LEU A 644 6.73 -24.45 -39.20
N MET A 645 5.84 -24.89 -38.30
CA MET A 645 6.22 -25.56 -37.05
C MET A 645 5.96 -27.06 -37.14
N ASP A 646 7.04 -27.85 -37.09
CA ASP A 646 6.95 -29.30 -37.31
C ASP A 646 6.34 -30.05 -36.13
N THR A 647 6.50 -29.56 -34.89
CA THR A 647 6.09 -30.29 -33.68
C THR A 647 4.86 -29.71 -32.99
N LYS A 648 4.02 -30.59 -32.43
CA LYS A 648 2.83 -30.23 -31.63
C LYS A 648 3.19 -29.31 -30.46
N THR A 649 4.33 -29.57 -29.81
CA THR A 649 4.84 -28.77 -28.69
C THR A 649 5.20 -27.34 -29.11
N LEU A 650 5.81 -27.15 -30.29
CA LEU A 650 6.11 -25.81 -30.80
C LEU A 650 4.83 -25.05 -31.15
N ARG A 651 3.86 -25.72 -31.79
CA ARG A 651 2.55 -25.14 -32.10
C ARG A 651 1.79 -24.73 -30.83
N LEU A 652 1.73 -25.58 -29.81
CA LEU A 652 1.10 -25.25 -28.51
C LEU A 652 1.78 -24.06 -27.80
N LYS A 653 3.12 -24.00 -27.82
CA LYS A 653 3.87 -22.87 -27.27
C LYS A 653 3.59 -21.58 -28.01
N TYR A 654 3.47 -21.65 -29.34
CA TYR A 654 3.11 -20.50 -30.17
C TYR A 654 1.68 -20.01 -29.90
N LEU A 655 0.69 -20.91 -29.84
CA LEU A 655 -0.69 -20.55 -29.49
C LEU A 655 -0.77 -19.95 -28.07
N THR A 656 -0.05 -20.52 -27.10
CA THR A 656 0.03 -19.95 -25.74
C THR A 656 0.66 -18.56 -25.75
N TYR A 657 1.66 -18.31 -26.60
CA TYR A 657 2.24 -16.99 -26.80
C TYR A 657 1.22 -15.99 -27.39
N LEU A 658 0.47 -16.39 -28.41
CA LEU A 658 -0.57 -15.55 -29.03
C LEU A 658 -1.66 -15.15 -28.01
N GLY A 659 -2.15 -16.09 -27.20
CA GLY A 659 -3.19 -15.80 -26.20
C GLY A 659 -2.70 -14.87 -25.08
N LYS A 660 -1.43 -15.00 -24.65
CA LYS A 660 -0.81 -14.04 -23.72
C LYS A 660 -0.70 -12.65 -24.34
N LYS A 661 -0.34 -12.56 -25.63
CA LYS A 661 -0.24 -11.30 -26.38
C LYS A 661 -1.61 -10.62 -26.50
N GLU A 662 -2.66 -11.36 -26.80
CA GLU A 662 -4.04 -10.86 -26.87
C GLU A 662 -4.51 -10.30 -25.53
N LYS A 663 -4.37 -11.05 -24.43
CA LYS A 663 -4.75 -10.58 -23.09
C LYS A 663 -3.99 -9.34 -22.66
N ARG A 664 -2.71 -9.23 -23.03
CA ARG A 664 -1.91 -8.02 -22.77
C ARG A 664 -2.46 -6.82 -23.54
N ARG A 665 -2.77 -7.00 -24.83
CA ARG A 665 -3.39 -5.95 -25.66
C ARG A 665 -4.71 -5.45 -25.09
N VAL A 666 -5.61 -6.36 -24.70
CA VAL A 666 -6.91 -5.99 -24.09
C VAL A 666 -6.72 -5.14 -22.83
N ARG A 667 -5.82 -5.53 -21.92
CA ARG A 667 -5.52 -4.75 -20.71
C ARG A 667 -4.90 -3.39 -21.02
N GLU A 668 -4.04 -3.31 -22.03
CA GLU A 668 -3.42 -2.05 -22.45
C GLU A 668 -4.46 -1.10 -23.08
N GLU A 669 -5.40 -1.63 -23.87
CA GLU A 669 -6.52 -0.88 -24.46
C GLU A 669 -7.50 -0.40 -23.38
N GLU A 670 -7.85 -1.23 -22.40
CA GLU A 670 -8.66 -0.84 -21.23
C GLU A 670 -8.02 0.32 -20.47
N LYS A 671 -6.74 0.19 -20.10
CA LYS A 671 -5.99 1.26 -19.44
C LYS A 671 -5.91 2.53 -20.28
N LYS A 672 -5.79 2.40 -21.61
CA LYS A 672 -5.79 3.55 -22.53
C LYS A 672 -7.15 4.24 -22.54
N ARG A 673 -8.25 3.49 -22.59
CA ARG A 673 -9.62 4.02 -22.50
C ARG A 673 -9.86 4.75 -21.19
N GLU A 674 -9.50 4.14 -20.06
CA GLU A 674 -9.59 4.76 -18.73
C GLU A 674 -8.84 6.10 -18.67
N LYS A 675 -7.62 6.15 -19.23
CA LYS A 675 -6.83 7.40 -19.29
C LYS A 675 -7.44 8.45 -20.20
N ILE A 676 -8.00 8.06 -21.34
CA ILE A 676 -8.68 8.97 -22.26
C ILE A 676 -9.93 9.56 -21.61
N GLU A 677 -10.72 8.72 -20.94
CA GLU A 677 -11.95 9.14 -20.24
C GLU A 677 -11.63 10.09 -19.09
N LEU A 678 -10.65 9.74 -18.25
CA LEU A 678 -10.15 10.61 -17.19
C LEU A 678 -9.62 11.95 -17.75
N GLY A 679 -8.87 11.90 -18.87
CA GLY A 679 -8.38 13.10 -19.55
C GLY A 679 -9.51 13.98 -20.11
N LYS A 680 -10.59 13.38 -20.60
CA LYS A 680 -11.78 14.08 -21.10
C LYS A 680 -12.52 14.78 -19.95
N GLN A 681 -12.73 14.08 -18.83
CA GLN A 681 -13.35 14.64 -17.63
C GLN A 681 -12.54 15.81 -17.06
N ILE A 682 -11.21 15.67 -16.98
CA ILE A 682 -10.31 16.76 -16.56
C ILE A 682 -10.43 17.96 -17.52
N LYS A 683 -10.46 17.71 -18.84
CA LYS A 683 -10.57 18.78 -19.85
C LYS A 683 -11.91 19.52 -19.77
N GLU A 684 -13.02 18.81 -19.58
CA GLU A 684 -14.36 19.39 -19.41
C GLU A 684 -14.44 20.25 -18.14
N LYS A 685 -13.88 19.77 -17.02
CA LYS A 685 -13.78 20.52 -15.77
C LYS A 685 -12.98 21.81 -15.93
N ILE A 686 -11.80 21.73 -16.55
CA ILE A 686 -10.95 22.90 -16.83
C ILE A 686 -11.65 23.90 -17.77
N GLN A 687 -12.41 23.43 -18.75
CA GLN A 687 -13.14 24.29 -19.68
C GLN A 687 -14.31 25.01 -19.01
N ALA A 688 -15.03 24.35 -18.09
CA ALA A 688 -16.05 24.98 -17.25
C ALA A 688 -15.46 26.02 -16.29
N GLU A 689 -14.30 25.74 -15.69
CA GLU A 689 -13.56 26.69 -14.86
C GLU A 689 -13.10 27.92 -15.66
N ARG A 690 -12.62 27.73 -16.90
CA ARG A 690 -12.27 28.84 -17.81
C ARG A 690 -13.46 29.71 -18.18
N ALA A 691 -14.62 29.11 -18.45
CA ALA A 691 -15.83 29.86 -18.82
C ALA A 691 -16.35 30.73 -17.66
N ASN A 692 -16.16 30.29 -16.41
CA ASN A 692 -16.58 31.01 -15.21
C ASN A 692 -15.53 32.00 -14.66
N ALA A 693 -14.31 32.01 -15.20
CA ALA A 693 -13.24 32.88 -14.72
C ALA A 693 -13.35 34.30 -15.32
N LYS A 694 -13.41 35.32 -14.46
CA LYS A 694 -13.45 36.75 -14.86
C LYS A 694 -12.11 37.29 -15.37
N HIS A 695 -11.01 36.55 -15.19
CA HIS A 695 -9.65 36.94 -15.60
C HIS A 695 -8.86 35.76 -16.18
N ILE A 696 -7.93 36.04 -17.10
CA ILE A 696 -7.00 35.05 -17.68
C ILE A 696 -6.20 34.41 -16.55
N THR A 697 -6.36 33.10 -16.37
CA THR A 697 -5.66 32.32 -15.34
C THR A 697 -4.47 31.60 -15.96
N TYR A 698 -3.26 31.80 -15.42
CA TYR A 698 -2.04 31.15 -15.90
C TYR A 698 -1.68 29.92 -15.06
N ALA A 699 -1.85 28.72 -15.63
CA ALA A 699 -1.54 27.44 -14.99
C ALA A 699 -1.47 26.30 -16.03
N LEU A 700 -0.94 25.13 -15.63
CA LEU A 700 -0.89 23.94 -16.49
C LEU A 700 -2.33 23.49 -16.83
N GLY A 701 -2.71 23.54 -18.11
CA GLY A 701 -4.10 23.32 -18.53
C GLY A 701 -4.97 24.58 -18.57
N HIS A 702 -4.49 25.75 -18.16
CA HIS A 702 -5.13 27.06 -18.35
C HIS A 702 -4.40 27.88 -19.44
N ASN A 703 -4.48 29.22 -19.44
CA ASN A 703 -3.75 30.04 -20.41
C ASN A 703 -2.26 29.92 -20.09
N PHE A 704 -1.41 29.49 -21.02
CA PHE A 704 0.01 29.23 -20.75
C PHE A 704 0.86 30.02 -21.74
N ILE A 705 1.82 30.80 -21.24
CA ILE A 705 2.69 31.67 -22.06
C ILE A 705 3.73 30.86 -22.85
N MET A 706 4.16 29.70 -22.35
CA MET A 706 5.15 28.89 -23.06
C MET A 706 4.51 28.18 -24.24
N ARG A 707 5.20 28.15 -25.39
CA ARG A 707 4.82 27.35 -26.56
C ARG A 707 4.58 25.91 -26.12
N ARG A 708 3.39 25.39 -26.45
CA ARG A 708 3.06 23.99 -26.22
C ARG A 708 4.04 23.12 -27.00
N MET A 709 4.92 22.41 -26.29
CA MET A 709 5.69 21.31 -26.88
C MET A 709 4.71 20.17 -27.16
N ILE A 710 4.22 20.10 -28.39
CA ILE A 710 3.39 19.01 -28.87
C ILE A 710 4.27 17.83 -29.30
N ASP A 711 3.70 16.63 -29.28
CA ASP A 711 4.42 15.39 -29.63
C ASP A 711 5.12 15.49 -31.00
N THR A 712 4.54 16.22 -31.96
CA THR A 712 5.16 16.45 -33.27
C THR A 712 6.43 17.29 -33.19
N THR A 713 6.50 18.28 -32.29
CA THR A 713 7.71 19.06 -32.04
C THR A 713 8.76 18.21 -31.34
N MET A 714 8.37 17.43 -30.33
CA MET A 714 9.29 16.51 -29.66
C MET A 714 9.85 15.48 -30.63
N ASN A 715 9.02 14.95 -31.53
CA ASN A 715 9.48 14.03 -32.56
C ASN A 715 10.55 14.66 -33.46
N LYS A 716 10.35 15.90 -33.91
CA LYS A 716 11.37 16.61 -34.70
C LYS A 716 12.68 16.80 -33.94
N ILE A 717 12.62 17.05 -32.62
CA ILE A 717 13.83 17.21 -31.80
C ILE A 717 14.55 15.86 -31.64
N ASP A 718 13.82 14.79 -31.36
CA ASP A 718 14.39 13.44 -31.24
C ASP A 718 15.01 12.98 -32.57
N ASP A 719 14.33 13.22 -33.69
CA ASP A 719 14.83 12.86 -35.03
C ASP A 719 16.07 13.71 -35.39
N ALA A 720 16.08 15.01 -35.05
CA ALA A 720 17.26 15.86 -35.20
C ALA A 720 18.43 15.37 -34.33
N ARG A 721 18.18 14.91 -33.10
CA ARG A 721 19.21 14.30 -32.23
C ARG A 721 19.78 13.03 -32.84
N LEU A 722 18.95 12.19 -33.45
CA LEU A 722 19.42 10.99 -34.15
C LEU A 722 20.29 11.32 -35.37
N ILE A 723 19.90 12.32 -36.16
CA ILE A 723 20.70 12.80 -37.31
C ILE A 723 22.04 13.37 -36.83
N PHE A 724 22.06 14.09 -35.71
CA PHE A 724 23.31 14.58 -35.14
C PHE A 724 24.18 13.42 -34.63
N ALA A 725 23.56 12.43 -33.99
CA ALA A 725 24.27 11.24 -33.51
C ALA A 725 24.86 10.42 -34.67
N SER A 726 24.18 10.27 -35.80
CA SER A 726 24.74 9.53 -36.95
C SER A 726 26.03 10.14 -37.49
N MET A 727 26.23 11.45 -37.31
CA MET A 727 27.44 12.16 -37.71
C MET A 727 28.57 12.11 -36.67
N PHE A 728 28.24 12.22 -35.37
CA PHE A 728 29.24 12.52 -34.32
C PHE A 728 29.27 11.55 -33.14
N ALA A 729 28.26 10.69 -32.95
CA ALA A 729 28.19 9.78 -31.82
C ALA A 729 28.93 8.46 -32.08
N PRO A 730 29.31 7.72 -31.02
CA PRO A 730 29.87 6.38 -31.19
C PRO A 730 28.87 5.44 -31.89
N LYS A 731 29.40 4.49 -32.66
CA LYS A 731 28.59 3.60 -33.49
C LYS A 731 28.28 2.30 -32.77
N ILE A 732 27.03 1.87 -32.88
CA ILE A 732 26.57 0.58 -32.39
C ILE A 732 25.91 -0.20 -33.53
N VAL A 733 26.39 -1.42 -33.75
CA VAL A 733 25.97 -2.25 -34.86
C VAL A 733 25.09 -3.38 -34.35
N PHE A 734 23.92 -3.57 -34.95
CA PHE A 734 23.16 -4.80 -34.83
C PHE A 734 23.47 -5.73 -36.01
N ASP A 735 24.00 -6.91 -35.72
CA ASP A 735 24.31 -7.94 -36.70
C ASP A 735 23.05 -8.77 -37.01
N MET A 736 22.46 -8.52 -38.17
CA MET A 736 21.20 -9.12 -38.62
C MET A 736 21.36 -10.51 -39.23
N GLY A 737 22.59 -11.01 -39.39
CA GLY A 737 22.86 -12.29 -40.06
C GLY A 737 22.25 -13.51 -39.36
N PHE A 738 21.91 -13.40 -38.08
CA PHE A 738 21.26 -14.49 -37.34
C PHE A 738 19.77 -14.66 -37.64
N LEU A 739 19.13 -13.70 -38.30
CA LEU A 739 17.68 -13.66 -38.46
C LEU A 739 17.13 -14.87 -39.22
N SER A 740 17.92 -15.42 -40.15
CA SER A 740 17.61 -16.64 -40.92
C SER A 740 17.66 -17.93 -40.10
N GLU A 741 18.40 -17.94 -38.98
CA GLU A 741 18.55 -19.08 -38.08
C GLU A 741 17.55 -19.06 -36.91
N LEU A 742 16.73 -18.01 -36.82
CA LEU A 742 15.75 -17.84 -35.74
C LEU A 742 14.44 -18.55 -36.08
N SER A 743 13.85 -19.22 -35.09
CA SER A 743 12.47 -19.69 -35.20
C SER A 743 11.50 -18.51 -35.32
N PRO A 744 10.29 -18.70 -35.89
CA PRO A 744 9.32 -17.61 -36.06
C PRO A 744 9.00 -16.80 -34.77
N ILE A 745 8.99 -17.48 -33.61
CA ILE A 745 8.79 -16.83 -32.30
C ILE A 745 10.00 -15.95 -31.94
N GLU A 746 11.20 -16.43 -32.19
CA GLU A 746 12.44 -15.71 -31.91
C GLU A 746 12.62 -14.53 -32.85
N THR A 747 12.27 -14.67 -34.12
CA THR A 747 12.22 -13.57 -35.11
C THR A 747 11.28 -12.47 -34.64
N ASP A 748 10.05 -12.80 -34.22
CA ASP A 748 9.08 -11.83 -33.70
C ASP A 748 9.59 -11.10 -32.45
N LEU A 749 10.18 -11.84 -31.51
CA LEU A 749 10.75 -11.26 -30.29
C LEU A 749 11.97 -10.38 -30.58
N THR A 750 12.81 -10.76 -31.55
CA THR A 750 13.97 -9.98 -31.99
C THR A 750 13.53 -8.64 -32.55
N TRP A 751 12.51 -8.63 -33.44
CA TRP A 751 11.94 -7.39 -33.96
C TRP A 751 11.35 -6.49 -32.87
N ILE A 752 10.67 -7.07 -31.88
CA ILE A 752 10.16 -6.31 -30.72
C ILE A 752 11.32 -5.68 -29.95
N GLN A 753 12.39 -6.44 -29.69
CA GLN A 753 13.56 -5.94 -28.96
C GLN A 753 14.34 -4.89 -29.74
N LEU A 754 14.49 -5.03 -31.05
CA LEU A 754 15.11 -4.03 -31.94
C LEU A 754 14.30 -2.72 -31.95
N ARG A 755 12.97 -2.82 -32.04
CA ARG A 755 12.09 -1.65 -31.94
C ARG A 755 12.22 -0.97 -30.58
N GLU A 756 12.21 -1.74 -29.49
CA GLU A 756 12.40 -1.19 -28.15
C GLU A 756 13.78 -0.53 -28.00
N ALA A 757 14.83 -1.15 -28.55
CA ALA A 757 16.18 -0.60 -28.56
C ALA A 757 16.24 0.73 -29.32
N TYR A 758 15.64 0.80 -30.51
CA TYR A 758 15.54 2.03 -31.29
C TYR A 758 14.87 3.17 -30.50
N TYR A 759 13.70 2.91 -29.91
CA TYR A 759 12.98 3.95 -29.16
C TYR A 759 13.71 4.38 -27.88
N VAL A 760 14.41 3.45 -27.20
CA VAL A 760 15.24 3.81 -26.05
C VAL A 760 16.40 4.69 -26.49
N ASN A 761 17.07 4.38 -27.60
CA ASN A 761 18.14 5.20 -28.17
C ASN A 761 17.62 6.59 -28.55
N ARG A 762 16.53 6.64 -29.33
CA ARG A 762 15.91 7.88 -29.81
C ARG A 762 15.53 8.85 -28.68
N ASN A 763 15.03 8.31 -27.57
CA ASN A 763 14.60 9.12 -26.43
C ASN A 763 15.75 9.47 -25.47
N HIS A 764 16.96 8.95 -25.71
CA HIS A 764 18.14 9.25 -24.90
C HIS A 764 18.69 10.64 -25.24
N GLN A 765 19.32 11.30 -24.26
CA GLN A 765 19.91 12.64 -24.46
C GLN A 765 21.17 12.59 -25.33
N ALA A 766 21.93 11.49 -25.25
CA ALA A 766 23.09 11.20 -26.07
C ALA A 766 22.91 9.83 -26.76
N PRO A 767 22.19 9.75 -27.89
CA PRO A 767 21.99 8.50 -28.62
C PRO A 767 23.30 8.01 -29.27
N PHE A 768 23.41 6.70 -29.46
CA PHE A 768 24.40 6.12 -30.36
C PHE A 768 23.94 6.22 -31.82
N ALA A 769 24.90 6.19 -32.75
CA ALA A 769 24.64 5.97 -34.17
C ALA A 769 24.36 4.47 -34.39
N VAL A 770 23.09 4.11 -34.53
CA VAL A 770 22.64 2.71 -34.68
C VAL A 770 22.68 2.31 -36.14
N HIS A 771 23.36 1.19 -36.45
CA HIS A 771 23.49 0.63 -37.78
C HIS A 771 23.07 -0.85 -37.82
N LEU A 772 22.18 -1.23 -38.72
CA LEU A 772 21.84 -2.63 -39.02
C LEU A 772 22.72 -3.14 -40.17
N THR A 773 23.49 -4.21 -39.94
CA THR A 773 24.40 -4.80 -40.95
C THR A 773 24.03 -6.24 -41.22
N ASP A 774 24.52 -6.81 -42.33
CA ASP A 774 24.18 -8.17 -42.78
C ASP A 774 22.66 -8.32 -43.05
N CYS A 775 22.05 -7.25 -43.60
CA CYS A 775 20.61 -7.19 -43.86
C CYS A 775 20.22 -7.98 -45.11
N ASN A 776 19.52 -9.11 -44.93
CA ASN A 776 18.87 -9.81 -46.04
C ASN A 776 17.46 -9.25 -46.31
N PHE A 777 17.37 -8.27 -47.20
CA PHE A 777 16.10 -7.61 -47.57
C PHE A 777 15.08 -8.55 -48.22
N HIS A 778 15.52 -9.67 -48.80
CA HIS A 778 14.65 -10.67 -49.41
C HIS A 778 14.09 -11.69 -48.41
N HIS A 779 14.57 -11.69 -47.16
CA HIS A 779 14.08 -12.60 -46.14
C HIS A 779 12.61 -12.28 -45.78
N PRO A 780 11.71 -13.28 -45.66
CA PRO A 780 10.28 -13.05 -45.43
C PRO A 780 9.97 -12.16 -44.22
N SER A 781 10.80 -12.22 -43.18
CA SER A 781 10.62 -11.39 -41.98
C SER A 781 10.81 -9.89 -42.22
N TRP A 782 11.48 -9.48 -43.31
CA TRP A 782 11.67 -8.07 -43.64
C TRP A 782 10.35 -7.42 -44.06
N SER A 783 9.52 -8.14 -44.81
CA SER A 783 8.15 -7.72 -45.12
C SER A 783 7.29 -7.60 -43.86
N GLU A 784 7.54 -8.45 -42.85
CA GLU A 784 6.84 -8.40 -41.56
C GLU A 784 7.32 -7.25 -40.65
N SER A 785 8.45 -6.60 -40.96
CA SER A 785 8.97 -5.48 -40.16
C SER A 785 7.98 -4.32 -40.05
N GLN A 786 7.13 -4.11 -41.06
CA GLN A 786 6.06 -3.11 -41.08
C GLN A 786 5.04 -3.26 -39.94
N ARG A 787 4.93 -4.47 -39.35
CA ARG A 787 4.08 -4.72 -38.18
C ARG A 787 4.67 -4.15 -36.89
N TYR A 788 5.97 -3.95 -36.86
CA TYR A 788 6.72 -3.49 -35.70
C TYR A 788 7.10 -2.01 -35.84
N PHE A 789 7.51 -1.61 -37.05
CA PHE A 789 7.88 -0.26 -37.45
C PHE A 789 6.81 0.28 -38.40
N MET A 790 6.01 1.24 -37.94
CA MET A 790 4.86 1.74 -38.71
C MET A 790 5.35 2.44 -39.99
N GLY A 791 4.86 2.00 -41.15
CA GLY A 791 5.33 2.47 -42.46
C GLY A 791 6.59 1.76 -42.98
N GLY A 792 7.12 0.78 -42.24
CA GLY A 792 8.33 0.03 -42.58
C GLY A 792 9.59 0.64 -41.97
N LEU A 793 10.71 -0.07 -42.07
CA LEU A 793 12.01 0.40 -41.56
C LEU A 793 12.54 1.68 -42.24
N PRO A 794 12.34 1.92 -43.54
CA PRO A 794 12.87 3.12 -44.21
C PRO A 794 12.31 4.45 -43.70
N THR A 795 11.19 4.46 -42.97
CA THR A 795 10.62 5.69 -42.39
C THR A 795 11.32 6.12 -41.10
N TYR A 796 12.23 5.30 -40.59
CA TYR A 796 12.96 5.53 -39.34
C TYR A 796 14.40 5.95 -39.64
N ALA A 797 14.99 6.80 -38.79
CA ALA A 797 16.38 7.24 -38.91
C ALA A 797 17.34 6.13 -38.46
N LEU A 798 17.52 5.14 -39.33
CA LEU A 798 18.36 3.95 -39.13
C LEU A 798 19.21 3.71 -40.38
N ASP A 799 20.50 3.53 -40.18
CA ASP A 799 21.39 3.06 -41.23
C ASP A 799 21.20 1.55 -41.41
N MET A 800 21.14 1.09 -42.67
CA MET A 800 20.89 -0.30 -43.03
C MET A 800 21.74 -0.69 -44.25
N ASP A 801 22.62 -1.67 -44.07
CA ASP A 801 23.47 -2.20 -45.13
C ASP A 801 23.32 -3.71 -45.29
N SER A 802 23.36 -4.19 -46.54
CA SER A 802 23.39 -5.63 -46.86
C SER A 802 24.77 -6.25 -46.64
N GLU A 803 25.82 -5.44 -46.62
CA GLU A 803 27.20 -5.89 -46.40
C GLU A 803 27.46 -6.20 -44.93
N ASN A 804 28.44 -7.06 -44.68
CA ASN A 804 28.88 -7.40 -43.33
C ASN A 804 29.69 -6.25 -42.71
N PHE A 805 29.56 -6.07 -41.40
CA PHE A 805 30.26 -5.05 -40.62
C PHE A 805 31.79 -5.05 -40.81
N THR A 806 32.44 -6.17 -41.15
CA THR A 806 33.90 -6.22 -41.41
C THR A 806 34.32 -5.52 -42.70
N LYS A 807 33.41 -5.33 -43.66
CA LYS A 807 33.68 -4.58 -44.90
C LYS A 807 33.39 -3.09 -44.74
N LEU A 808 32.54 -2.74 -43.78
CA LEU A 808 32.07 -1.37 -43.54
C LEU A 808 32.95 -0.60 -42.55
N TYR A 809 33.66 -1.32 -41.67
CA TYR A 809 34.49 -0.75 -40.61
C TYR A 809 35.86 -1.42 -40.54
N ASP A 810 36.87 -0.69 -40.04
CA ASP A 810 38.20 -1.26 -39.80
C ASP A 810 38.12 -2.37 -38.72
N PRO A 811 38.58 -3.60 -38.99
CA PRO A 811 38.64 -4.69 -38.01
C PRO A 811 39.26 -4.31 -36.65
N ARG A 812 40.18 -3.34 -36.60
CA ARG A 812 40.83 -2.87 -35.36
C ARG A 812 39.91 -2.05 -34.45
N GLN A 813 38.84 -1.49 -35.00
CA GLN A 813 37.84 -0.70 -34.28
C GLN A 813 36.67 -1.57 -33.78
N LEU A 814 36.50 -2.78 -34.33
CA LEU A 814 35.36 -3.64 -34.04
C LEU A 814 35.51 -4.39 -32.71
N VAL A 815 34.47 -4.31 -31.87
CA VAL A 815 34.35 -5.08 -30.63
C VAL A 815 33.00 -5.80 -30.60
N TYR A 816 33.01 -7.12 -30.71
CA TYR A 816 31.81 -7.94 -30.64
C TYR A 816 31.41 -8.21 -29.19
N LEU A 817 30.22 -7.79 -28.79
CA LEU A 817 29.68 -8.02 -27.46
C LEU A 817 29.09 -9.43 -27.36
N SER A 818 29.71 -10.27 -26.55
CA SER A 818 29.28 -11.65 -26.33
C SER A 818 29.30 -11.99 -24.84
N PRO A 819 28.23 -12.58 -24.28
CA PRO A 819 28.22 -13.02 -22.88
C PRO A 819 29.26 -14.12 -22.60
N ASP A 820 29.69 -14.85 -23.63
CA ASP A 820 30.63 -15.97 -23.54
C ASP A 820 32.10 -15.53 -23.67
N ALA A 821 32.37 -14.24 -23.94
CA ALA A 821 33.72 -13.71 -24.08
C ALA A 821 34.50 -13.77 -22.75
N ARG A 822 35.82 -14.00 -22.84
CA ARG A 822 36.71 -14.03 -21.66
C ARG A 822 37.04 -12.62 -21.16
N LYS A 823 37.30 -11.68 -22.07
CA LYS A 823 37.66 -10.29 -21.74
C LYS A 823 36.41 -9.51 -21.32
N MET A 824 36.48 -8.78 -20.20
CA MET A 824 35.44 -7.84 -19.80
C MET A 824 35.61 -6.51 -20.53
N LEU A 825 34.50 -5.82 -20.78
CA LEU A 825 34.51 -4.47 -21.30
C LEU A 825 34.73 -3.47 -20.16
N ASP A 826 35.86 -2.76 -20.18
CA ASP A 826 36.25 -1.83 -19.11
C ASP A 826 35.55 -0.46 -19.24
N SER A 827 35.45 0.06 -20.47
CA SER A 827 34.78 1.33 -20.78
C SER A 827 34.17 1.30 -22.19
N VAL A 828 33.27 2.25 -22.46
CA VAL A 828 32.74 2.50 -23.81
C VAL A 828 33.62 3.55 -24.46
N GLU A 829 34.47 3.13 -25.41
CA GLU A 829 35.44 3.95 -26.12
C GLU A 829 34.78 4.60 -27.36
N PRO A 830 34.94 5.92 -27.60
CA PRO A 830 34.31 6.59 -28.74
C PRO A 830 34.83 6.18 -30.12
N ASP A 831 36.07 5.68 -30.23
CA ASP A 831 36.71 5.24 -31.48
C ASP A 831 36.38 3.79 -31.85
N LYS A 832 35.71 3.05 -30.95
CA LYS A 832 35.32 1.66 -31.15
C LYS A 832 33.89 1.54 -31.68
N VAL A 833 33.65 0.46 -32.42
CA VAL A 833 32.33 0.09 -32.93
C VAL A 833 31.88 -1.18 -32.22
N TYR A 834 30.82 -1.07 -31.42
CA TYR A 834 30.30 -2.19 -30.64
C TYR A 834 29.25 -2.96 -31.42
N ILE A 835 29.46 -4.27 -31.59
CA ILE A 835 28.55 -5.14 -32.35
C ILE A 835 27.71 -5.98 -31.38
N ILE A 836 26.40 -6.00 -31.59
CA ILE A 836 25.43 -6.82 -30.85
C ILE A 836 24.72 -7.74 -31.86
N GLY A 837 24.76 -9.04 -31.66
CA GLY A 837 24.02 -10.00 -32.49
C GLY A 837 22.50 -9.82 -32.33
N ALA A 838 21.75 -9.64 -33.42
CA ALA A 838 20.30 -9.47 -33.41
C ALA A 838 19.57 -10.80 -33.10
N MET A 839 19.63 -11.23 -31.84
CA MET A 839 19.01 -12.46 -31.35
C MET A 839 18.49 -12.30 -29.91
N VAL A 840 17.58 -13.19 -29.50
CA VAL A 840 16.97 -13.18 -28.16
C VAL A 840 17.79 -13.90 -27.10
N ASP A 841 17.62 -13.49 -25.84
CA ASP A 841 18.30 -14.02 -24.65
C ASP A 841 17.78 -15.40 -24.22
N LYS A 842 18.11 -16.46 -24.96
CA LYS A 842 17.77 -17.84 -24.59
C LYS A 842 19.00 -18.66 -24.14
N PRO A 843 18.85 -19.50 -23.10
CA PRO A 843 19.97 -20.25 -22.52
C PRO A 843 20.55 -21.35 -23.44
N ASN A 844 19.87 -21.72 -24.51
CA ASN A 844 20.27 -22.85 -25.37
C ASN A 844 21.23 -22.47 -26.51
N LYS A 845 21.54 -21.17 -26.71
CA LYS A 845 22.42 -20.67 -27.77
C LYS A 845 23.71 -20.10 -27.16
N THR A 846 24.59 -20.98 -26.70
CA THR A 846 25.91 -20.59 -26.15
C THR A 846 26.95 -20.52 -27.27
N ASN A 847 27.91 -19.59 -27.17
CA ASN A 847 29.06 -19.41 -28.06
C ASN A 847 28.78 -18.97 -29.51
N CYS A 848 27.54 -18.76 -29.96
CA CYS A 848 27.24 -18.37 -31.35
C CYS A 848 27.92 -17.04 -31.74
N THR A 849 27.77 -16.00 -30.91
CA THR A 849 28.34 -14.67 -31.17
C THR A 849 29.87 -14.64 -31.00
N LEU A 850 30.39 -15.37 -30.02
CA LEU A 850 31.84 -15.52 -29.82
C LEU A 850 32.50 -16.28 -30.98
N GLY A 851 31.83 -17.31 -31.50
CA GLY A 851 32.28 -18.07 -32.67
C GLY A 851 32.36 -17.19 -33.91
N LYS A 852 31.32 -16.38 -34.17
CA LYS A 852 31.31 -15.42 -35.29
C LYS A 852 32.43 -14.37 -35.14
N ALA A 853 32.65 -13.83 -33.94
CA ALA A 853 33.76 -12.90 -33.69
C ALA A 853 35.14 -13.51 -33.97
N LYS A 854 35.37 -14.78 -33.59
CA LYS A 854 36.61 -15.51 -33.89
C LYS A 854 36.78 -15.79 -35.39
N GLN A 855 35.70 -16.18 -36.07
CA GLN A 855 35.72 -16.44 -37.51
C GLN A 855 36.15 -15.20 -38.30
N PHE A 856 35.70 -14.02 -37.89
CA PHE A 856 36.07 -12.74 -38.51
C PHE A 856 37.35 -12.13 -37.93
N ASN A 857 38.02 -12.81 -37.00
CA ASN A 857 39.24 -12.36 -36.34
C ASN A 857 39.15 -10.95 -35.72
N ILE A 858 38.04 -10.66 -35.03
CA ILE A 858 37.79 -9.37 -34.34
C ILE A 858 37.75 -9.54 -32.82
N ALA A 859 37.96 -8.44 -32.08
CA ALA A 859 37.95 -8.48 -30.63
C ALA A 859 36.54 -8.81 -30.09
N ALA A 860 36.48 -9.62 -29.02
CA ALA A 860 35.23 -9.95 -28.33
C ALA A 860 35.31 -9.60 -26.85
N ALA A 861 34.26 -8.98 -26.30
CA ALA A 861 34.17 -8.58 -24.90
C ALA A 861 32.79 -8.89 -24.30
N LYS A 862 32.76 -9.16 -22.98
CA LYS A 862 31.52 -9.31 -22.20
C LYS A 862 31.30 -8.09 -21.31
N LEU A 863 30.04 -7.78 -20.99
CA LEU A 863 29.72 -6.75 -20.01
C LEU A 863 30.28 -7.15 -18.61
N PRO A 864 30.83 -6.20 -17.82
CA PRO A 864 31.47 -6.48 -16.53
C PRO A 864 30.44 -6.72 -15.40
N ILE A 865 29.36 -7.47 -15.67
CA ILE A 865 28.25 -7.69 -14.74
C ILE A 865 28.75 -8.28 -13.42
N ASP A 866 29.64 -9.26 -13.49
CA ASP A 866 30.18 -10.00 -12.33
C ASP A 866 30.95 -9.10 -11.35
N LYS A 867 31.51 -7.98 -11.82
CA LYS A 867 32.28 -7.03 -11.01
C LYS A 867 31.39 -6.12 -10.17
N TYR A 868 30.22 -5.76 -10.68
CA TYR A 868 29.39 -4.70 -10.10
C TYR A 868 28.08 -5.20 -9.52
N VAL A 869 27.62 -6.41 -9.88
CA VAL A 869 26.30 -6.91 -9.49
C VAL A 869 26.33 -8.38 -9.09
N LYS A 870 25.82 -8.67 -7.88
CA LYS A 870 25.59 -10.03 -7.42
C LYS A 870 24.39 -10.64 -8.15
N TRP A 871 24.66 -11.67 -8.96
CA TRP A 871 23.66 -12.31 -9.80
C TRP A 871 23.08 -13.55 -9.12
N GLU A 872 21.83 -13.48 -8.69
CA GLU A 872 21.21 -14.51 -7.83
C GLU A 872 20.47 -15.58 -8.63
N CYS A 873 19.86 -15.25 -9.78
CA CYS A 873 19.14 -16.26 -10.57
C CYS A 873 19.05 -15.99 -12.08
N GLY A 874 19.02 -17.09 -12.85
CA GLY A 874 18.86 -17.08 -14.31
C GLY A 874 20.15 -16.84 -15.08
N SER A 875 20.10 -16.91 -16.42
CA SER A 875 21.25 -16.67 -17.29
C SER A 875 21.66 -15.19 -17.32
N LYS A 876 22.97 -14.93 -17.40
CA LYS A 876 23.59 -13.59 -17.52
C LYS A 876 23.49 -12.97 -18.92
N SER A 877 22.70 -13.59 -19.80
CA SER A 877 22.32 -13.02 -21.09
C SER A 877 21.23 -11.96 -20.88
N LEU A 878 21.41 -10.78 -21.49
CA LEU A 878 20.48 -9.65 -21.45
C LEU A 878 19.84 -9.46 -22.84
N THR A 879 18.67 -8.82 -22.88
CA THR A 879 17.97 -8.51 -24.14
C THR A 879 18.67 -7.39 -24.90
N LEU A 880 18.46 -7.27 -26.22
CA LEU A 880 19.12 -6.27 -27.08
C LEU A 880 18.95 -4.84 -26.55
N ASN A 881 17.71 -4.49 -26.17
CA ASN A 881 17.40 -3.18 -25.60
C ASN A 881 18.04 -2.95 -24.22
N GLN A 882 18.22 -3.98 -23.40
CA GLN A 882 18.90 -3.86 -22.10
C GLN A 882 20.39 -3.60 -22.28
N VAL A 883 21.05 -4.34 -23.18
CA VAL A 883 22.46 -4.11 -23.51
C VAL A 883 22.65 -2.68 -24.00
N LEU A 884 21.82 -2.23 -24.96
CA LEU A 884 21.89 -0.86 -25.46
C LEU A 884 21.63 0.19 -24.37
N SER A 885 20.62 -0.02 -23.50
CA SER A 885 20.32 0.91 -22.40
C SER A 885 21.49 1.04 -21.42
N ILE A 886 22.14 -0.07 -21.10
CA ILE A 886 23.31 -0.09 -20.22
C ILE A 886 24.46 0.70 -20.86
N LEU A 887 24.75 0.46 -22.14
CA LEU A 887 25.81 1.19 -22.84
C LEU A 887 25.49 2.69 -22.94
N LEU A 888 24.23 3.07 -23.16
CA LEU A 888 23.80 4.48 -23.20
C LEU A 888 23.98 5.17 -21.85
N GLU A 889 23.60 4.49 -20.76
CA GLU A 889 23.75 5.04 -19.40
C GLU A 889 25.24 5.19 -19.05
N VAL A 890 26.06 4.16 -19.31
CA VAL A 890 27.51 4.18 -19.03
C VAL A 890 28.21 5.28 -19.84
N ASN A 891 27.82 5.48 -21.09
CA ASN A 891 28.38 6.53 -21.95
C ASN A 891 28.00 7.94 -21.47
N SER A 892 26.82 8.12 -20.87
CA SER A 892 26.35 9.44 -20.40
C SER A 892 26.73 9.78 -18.96
N ASN A 893 26.92 8.78 -18.11
CA ASN A 893 27.24 8.96 -16.69
C ASN A 893 28.74 8.92 -16.38
N GLY A 894 29.60 8.91 -17.40
CA GLY A 894 31.06 8.94 -17.24
C GLY A 894 31.69 7.59 -16.89
N GLY A 895 31.06 6.47 -17.22
CA GLY A 895 31.63 5.13 -17.02
C GLY A 895 31.13 4.38 -15.77
N ASP A 896 30.08 4.85 -15.10
CA ASP A 896 29.53 4.18 -13.92
C ASP A 896 28.64 2.99 -14.30
N TRP A 897 29.30 1.82 -14.36
CA TRP A 897 28.67 0.52 -14.61
C TRP A 897 27.69 0.11 -13.50
N ALA A 898 27.93 0.47 -12.23
CA ALA A 898 27.10 0.03 -11.11
C ALA A 898 25.71 0.68 -11.19
N ALA A 899 25.66 2.00 -11.44
CA ALA A 899 24.40 2.72 -11.64
C ALA A 899 23.64 2.18 -12.86
N ALA A 900 24.33 1.93 -13.97
CA ALA A 900 23.72 1.40 -15.20
C ALA A 900 23.11 0.02 -14.98
N PHE A 901 23.81 -0.89 -14.30
CA PHE A 901 23.26 -2.22 -14.02
C PHE A 901 22.10 -2.18 -13.02
N LEU A 902 22.18 -1.38 -11.96
CA LEU A 902 21.08 -1.22 -10.99
C LEU A 902 19.79 -0.70 -11.64
N LYS A 903 19.93 0.17 -12.64
CA LYS A 903 18.81 0.79 -13.36
C LYS A 903 18.21 -0.14 -14.42
N HIS A 904 19.05 -0.82 -15.21
CA HIS A 904 18.62 -1.53 -16.42
C HIS A 904 18.58 -3.05 -16.31
N VAL A 905 19.25 -3.66 -15.32
CA VAL A 905 19.14 -5.11 -15.07
C VAL A 905 17.80 -5.41 -14.38
N PRO A 906 17.01 -6.39 -14.85
CA PRO A 906 15.75 -6.73 -14.20
C PRO A 906 15.95 -7.15 -12.74
N LYS A 907 15.32 -6.41 -11.81
CA LYS A 907 15.39 -6.67 -10.35
C LYS A 907 15.17 -8.13 -9.97
N ARG A 908 14.30 -8.83 -10.72
CA ARG A 908 14.02 -10.26 -10.53
C ARG A 908 15.25 -11.19 -10.65
N LYS A 909 16.32 -10.76 -11.31
CA LYS A 909 17.58 -11.52 -11.47
C LYS A 909 18.58 -11.25 -10.33
N LEU A 910 18.35 -10.18 -9.55
CA LEU A 910 19.19 -9.73 -8.44
C LEU A 910 18.68 -10.17 -7.06
N VAL A 911 17.47 -10.76 -7.02
CA VAL A 911 16.82 -11.22 -5.79
C VAL A 911 16.88 -12.73 -5.73
N VAL A 912 17.23 -13.28 -4.56
CA VAL A 912 17.23 -14.72 -4.28
C VAL A 912 15.85 -15.29 -4.54
N LYS A 913 15.77 -16.20 -5.52
CA LYS A 913 14.49 -16.75 -6.03
C LYS A 913 14.26 -18.21 -5.69
N ASP A 914 14.85 -18.72 -4.62
CA ASP A 914 14.62 -20.11 -4.21
C ASP A 914 13.42 -20.24 -3.25
N THR A 915 12.27 -19.71 -3.68
CA THR A 915 11.00 -19.88 -2.97
C THR A 915 10.23 -21.08 -3.53
N ARG A 916 9.62 -21.89 -2.64
CA ARG A 916 8.69 -22.99 -2.97
C ARG A 916 7.66 -22.60 -4.05
N VAL A 917 7.18 -21.37 -4.00
CA VAL A 917 6.21 -20.78 -4.95
C VAL A 917 6.74 -20.77 -6.40
N SER A 918 8.00 -20.43 -6.61
CA SER A 918 8.59 -20.40 -7.96
C SER A 918 8.75 -21.81 -8.55
N LYS A 919 9.04 -22.81 -7.71
CA LYS A 919 9.06 -24.23 -8.11
C LYS A 919 7.65 -24.71 -8.45
N LEU A 920 6.65 -24.37 -7.65
CA LEU A 920 5.24 -24.68 -7.88
C LEU A 920 4.72 -24.11 -9.21
N ILE A 921 5.01 -22.84 -9.52
CA ILE A 921 4.57 -22.21 -10.79
C ILE A 921 5.18 -22.91 -12.00
N ARG A 922 6.49 -23.25 -11.96
CA ARG A 922 7.15 -23.99 -13.05
C ARG A 922 6.60 -25.40 -13.21
N GLN A 923 6.24 -26.04 -12.10
CA GLN A 923 5.59 -27.35 -12.12
C GLN A 923 4.19 -27.26 -12.75
N GLN A 924 3.35 -26.31 -12.33
CA GLN A 924 2.03 -26.08 -12.92
C GLN A 924 2.08 -25.77 -14.43
N ILE A 925 3.09 -25.01 -14.89
CA ILE A 925 3.26 -24.74 -16.33
C ILE A 925 3.58 -26.03 -17.09
N ARG A 926 4.46 -26.88 -16.54
CA ARG A 926 4.80 -28.17 -17.15
C ARG A 926 3.62 -29.14 -17.15
N GLU A 927 2.93 -29.28 -16.02
CA GLU A 927 1.73 -30.11 -15.90
C GLU A 927 0.63 -29.64 -16.87
N ARG A 928 0.46 -28.32 -17.05
CA ARG A 928 -0.43 -27.77 -18.08
C ARG A 928 0.03 -28.17 -19.49
N GLU A 929 1.30 -27.99 -19.83
CA GLU A 929 1.82 -28.35 -21.17
C GLU A 929 1.64 -29.85 -21.45
N GLU A 930 1.95 -30.71 -20.49
CA GLU A 930 1.77 -32.16 -20.58
C GLU A 930 0.29 -32.55 -20.74
N TYR A 931 -0.61 -31.96 -19.94
CA TYR A 931 -2.05 -32.17 -20.06
C TYR A 931 -2.56 -31.79 -21.46
N MET A 932 -2.18 -30.61 -21.95
CA MET A 932 -2.62 -30.16 -23.28
C MET A 932 -2.10 -31.08 -24.39
N LEU A 933 -0.85 -31.54 -24.32
CA LEU A 933 -0.30 -32.48 -25.29
C LEU A 933 -0.97 -33.86 -25.21
N SER A 934 -1.45 -34.28 -24.04
CA SER A 934 -2.15 -35.56 -23.85
C SER A 934 -3.56 -35.61 -24.45
N LEU A 935 -4.20 -34.47 -24.71
CA LEU A 935 -5.55 -34.43 -25.30
C LEU A 935 -5.61 -34.97 -26.74
N HIS A 936 -4.45 -35.10 -27.38
CA HIS A 936 -4.29 -35.52 -28.76
C HIS A 936 -3.78 -36.98 -28.91
N GLN A 937 -3.66 -37.70 -27.79
CA GLN A 937 -3.45 -39.15 -27.74
C GLN A 937 -4.80 -39.84 -27.77
#